data_AF-A0A7Y4D4Q3-F1
#
_entry.id   AF-A0A7Y4D4Q3-F1
#
_cell.length_a   1.000
_cell.length_b   1.000
_cell.length_c   1.000
_cell.angle_alpha   90.00
_cell.angle_beta   90.00
_cell.angle_gamma   90.00
#
_symmetry.space_group_name_H-M   'P 1'
#
loop_
_entity.id
_entity.type
_entity.pdbx_description
1 polymer ?
#
loop_
_entity_poly.entity_id
_entity_poly.type
_entity_poly.pdbx_seq_one_letter_code
_entity_poly.pdbx_strand_id
1 'polypeptide(L)'
;MKKSKLLSNWVLCAIALSLFGCGGGSGGESAQTGSGGSGGSGGSGGSGGEGNEGDGSGEPGITPVPQTAVQKALATGDASYVKDSKEFIDASRALVAQYNSNFNHIKQALSQNSEGEPLRNLHWDPTHDTAIILPTYGFNDVILQTNKAMQDGYSDQELAIGIAGYTSDNSRYAALASNPFRTKQRFPDSVNEEMDIWLENLVKWASDNDSPQNVVLAQLDQSHYFPDDQATRDWLTSNINPSMVINADNACDGDKLSQCVESNNPDLLVLSQKLNDGDDIEDVITGLRLAFNKNIPVLYLHLDGGMTDLGNALFSEMHMTHVGDNYWRKLGLSNWDSTQLIDRMPDNIVQQQALLQRLKDDSFTVDLNTCDDKSCPDDSNMDEEFYIAANSIRSHVTTLDSKKIDLFATDDYEYEKLLLLLADRYRQDVQYPMGKGVTERIEFLRSYYSDYATYNSRLYNAAQPSLGNFSSKSFDNVPLVTKLISLESKRNFRAAGVYALPGKTIKVTRLDNNEVATSIAFNTLRSGATHEFSGDDGYARPKFLTSVTYPVKTGETISLTSAYGGTLQVHFDTNDINVELRFDNVAQHPVWRSEADNDSFVAQLEEGKFDWAELVTPGFEVHSKLDKMKESIGASDWAQPHDMALATERYVHNFPHALAGFRGPGIDEITEVHQYGEAKGWEIANIDIVKHMNADQANCGYGCSGNPYDAYWSFHPLGHGDLHELGHGLERGRFRFSGWDGHSTTNYYSYFSKSKYYKDTGKVSSCQGLDFKGQYQLLQQSRTQPDPSAFMAAQNQTGWSWGARIYIQMMMLAEQQGVLNSGWHLLGRLHLIEREFNRLKGGDELWNDRKGSIGFSDYTRQEAVDITNNDWLLIALSYVAERNMTQYLDMWGFSFSDKAKQQVTALSLSNMPLTYFASSNQGYCLDEFAKTPLDVDGTTIWPLN
;
A
#
# COMPACT_ATOMS: atom_id res chain seq x y z
N MET A 1 -3.46 -26.71 -16.18
CA MET A 1 -4.05 -25.67 -15.31
C MET A 1 -4.49 -26.28 -13.97
N LYS A 2 -3.70 -26.07 -12.91
CA LYS A 2 -3.94 -26.28 -11.46
C LYS A 2 -2.60 -26.70 -10.83
N LYS A 3 -1.78 -25.70 -10.46
CA LYS A 3 -0.63 -25.71 -9.52
C LYS A 3 0.27 -24.52 -9.88
N SER A 4 0.06 -23.37 -9.24
CA SER A 4 1.03 -22.23 -9.21
C SER A 4 0.51 -21.06 -8.35
N LYS A 5 -0.80 -20.86 -8.19
CA LYS A 5 -1.36 -19.68 -7.48
C LYS A 5 -1.36 -19.70 -5.94
N LEU A 6 -0.48 -20.46 -5.27
CA LEU A 6 -0.51 -20.61 -3.80
C LEU A 6 0.51 -19.75 -3.04
N LEU A 7 1.49 -19.12 -3.70
CA LEU A 7 2.55 -18.35 -3.01
C LEU A 7 2.36 -16.82 -3.01
N SER A 8 1.42 -16.27 -3.80
CA SER A 8 1.24 -14.80 -3.92
C SER A 8 0.22 -14.19 -2.93
N ASN A 9 -0.57 -15.00 -2.21
CA ASN A 9 -1.71 -14.50 -1.42
C ASN A 9 -1.48 -14.38 0.09
N TRP A 10 -0.27 -14.65 0.59
CA TRP A 10 0.02 -14.57 2.03
C TRP A 10 0.54 -13.21 2.50
N VAL A 11 0.85 -12.28 1.59
CA VAL A 11 1.39 -10.95 1.91
C VAL A 11 0.31 -9.88 2.19
N LEU A 12 -0.98 -10.21 2.04
CA LEU A 12 -2.06 -9.20 2.03
C LEU A 12 -3.10 -9.25 3.18
N CYS A 13 -2.90 -10.07 4.23
CA CYS A 13 -3.93 -10.29 5.27
C CYS A 13 -3.52 -10.04 6.74
N ALA A 14 -2.46 -9.27 7.02
CA ALA A 14 -2.03 -8.97 8.40
C ALA A 14 -2.07 -7.47 8.75
N ILE A 15 -3.15 -6.76 8.39
CA ILE A 15 -3.44 -5.40 8.91
C ILE A 15 -4.91 -5.36 9.36
N ALA A 16 -5.19 -5.97 10.50
CA ALA A 16 -6.36 -5.68 11.34
C ALA A 16 -6.27 -6.52 12.62
N LEU A 17 -6.01 -5.89 13.77
CA LEU A 17 -6.37 -6.26 15.15
C LEU A 17 -5.24 -5.98 16.15
N SER A 18 -5.20 -4.75 16.65
CA SER A 18 -4.75 -4.45 18.03
C SER A 18 -5.09 -2.99 18.39
N LEU A 19 -6.34 -2.74 18.77
CA LEU A 19 -6.75 -1.56 19.55
C LEU A 19 -7.64 -2.07 20.69
N PHE A 20 -7.25 -1.76 21.92
CA PHE A 20 -8.02 -1.64 23.18
C PHE A 20 -7.02 -1.87 24.34
N GLY A 21 -6.81 -0.98 25.32
CA GLY A 21 -7.44 0.31 25.61
C GLY A 21 -6.90 0.95 26.90
N CYS A 22 -7.42 2.15 27.18
CA CYS A 22 -7.62 2.84 28.48
C CYS A 22 -6.41 3.03 29.42
N GLY A 23 -6.12 4.21 29.99
CA GLY A 23 -6.87 5.45 30.18
C GLY A 23 -6.74 5.96 31.63
N GLY A 24 -6.36 7.24 31.79
CA GLY A 24 -6.52 8.06 33.01
C GLY A 24 -5.42 7.93 34.08
N GLY A 25 -4.97 8.97 34.80
CA GLY A 25 -5.37 10.37 34.91
C GLY A 25 -4.79 11.00 36.20
N SER A 26 -4.78 12.34 36.25
CA SER A 26 -4.37 13.25 37.36
C SER A 26 -2.86 13.35 37.62
N GLY A 27 -2.23 14.51 37.80
CA GLY A 27 -2.71 15.83 38.22
C GLY A 27 -2.10 16.15 39.59
N GLY A 28 -1.11 17.05 39.66
CA GLY A 28 -0.47 17.43 40.93
C GLY A 28 0.74 18.36 40.83
N GLU A 29 0.45 19.66 40.76
CA GLU A 29 1.18 20.86 41.19
C GLU A 29 2.60 20.78 41.83
N SER A 30 3.47 21.64 41.27
CA SER A 30 4.18 22.76 41.92
C SER A 30 5.56 22.61 42.61
N ALA A 31 6.31 23.71 42.41
CA ALA A 31 7.41 24.32 43.16
C ALA A 31 8.85 23.98 42.73
N GLN A 32 9.61 24.85 42.05
CA GLN A 32 10.17 26.18 42.38
C GLN A 32 11.68 26.12 42.72
N THR A 33 12.44 27.02 42.06
CA THR A 33 13.79 27.57 42.39
C THR A 33 15.01 26.68 42.10
N GLY A 34 16.14 27.15 41.55
CA GLY A 34 16.62 28.48 41.16
C GLY A 34 17.94 28.33 40.35
N SER A 35 18.20 29.22 39.38
CA SER A 35 19.19 30.32 39.45
C SER A 35 20.65 30.00 39.08
N GLY A 36 21.14 30.68 38.03
CA GLY A 36 22.53 31.12 37.85
C GLY A 36 23.38 30.19 36.97
N GLY A 37 24.13 30.63 35.96
CA GLY A 37 24.59 31.97 35.64
C GLY A 37 25.33 32.00 34.30
N SER A 38 25.48 33.23 33.81
CA SER A 38 26.00 33.70 32.53
C SER A 38 27.53 33.77 32.43
N GLY A 39 28.02 33.74 31.18
CA GLY A 39 29.31 34.31 30.74
C GLY A 39 29.98 33.43 29.69
N GLY A 40 30.52 33.89 28.56
CA GLY A 40 30.80 35.22 28.06
C GLY A 40 31.93 35.12 27.01
N SER A 41 31.62 35.60 25.80
CA SER A 41 32.42 35.90 24.60
C SER A 41 33.96 36.08 24.65
N GLY A 42 34.58 35.81 23.49
CA GLY A 42 35.74 36.53 22.91
C GLY A 42 36.69 35.58 22.16
N GLY A 43 37.21 35.80 20.94
CA GLY A 43 37.22 36.94 20.01
C GLY A 43 38.62 37.10 19.37
N SER A 44 38.70 37.17 18.02
CA SER A 44 39.86 37.53 17.14
C SER A 44 41.08 36.59 17.15
N GLY A 45 41.84 36.35 16.06
CA GLY A 45 42.04 37.05 14.79
C GLY A 45 43.56 37.23 14.57
N GLY A 46 44.14 36.82 13.43
CA GLY A 46 45.57 37.05 13.15
C GLY A 46 46.12 36.35 11.91
N SER A 47 46.80 37.11 11.06
CA SER A 47 47.28 36.80 9.70
C SER A 47 48.79 36.57 9.65
N GLY A 48 49.24 35.69 8.75
CA GLY A 48 50.42 35.86 7.87
C GLY A 48 51.85 35.78 8.44
N GLY A 49 52.69 34.92 7.83
CA GLY A 49 54.15 35.03 7.92
C GLY A 49 54.90 33.74 7.59
N GLU A 50 55.59 33.72 6.43
CA GLU A 50 56.54 32.69 5.98
C GLU A 50 57.78 32.59 6.89
N GLY A 51 58.32 31.38 7.03
CA GLY A 51 59.63 31.12 7.64
C GLY A 51 59.96 29.62 7.62
N ASN A 52 60.94 29.25 6.80
CA ASN A 52 61.41 27.88 6.55
C ASN A 52 62.67 27.58 7.40
N GLU A 53 62.80 26.32 7.85
CA GLU A 53 63.90 25.61 8.56
C GLU A 53 63.27 24.86 9.76
N GLY A 54 63.34 23.55 9.96
CA GLY A 54 64.08 22.46 9.35
C GLY A 54 64.17 21.34 10.39
N ASP A 55 63.73 20.14 10.01
CA ASP A 55 64.02 18.82 10.58
C ASP A 55 63.13 18.24 11.72
N GLY A 56 62.58 17.04 11.47
CA GLY A 56 61.95 16.18 12.47
C GLY A 56 60.67 15.46 12.04
N SER A 57 60.79 14.15 11.75
CA SER A 57 59.75 13.11 11.54
C SER A 57 58.81 13.26 10.34
N GLY A 58 59.19 12.61 9.23
CA GLY A 58 58.30 12.33 8.11
C GLY A 58 57.26 11.25 8.48
N GLU A 59 56.00 11.65 8.54
CA GLU A 59 54.91 10.73 8.20
C GLU A 59 54.92 10.52 6.67
N PRO A 60 54.80 9.29 6.17
CA PRO A 60 54.61 9.09 4.75
C PRO A 60 53.27 9.70 4.37
N GLY A 61 53.31 10.77 3.59
CA GLY A 61 52.12 11.36 2.98
C GLY A 61 51.41 10.28 2.16
N ILE A 62 50.34 9.74 2.73
CA ILE A 62 49.43 8.83 2.04
C ILE A 62 48.81 9.67 0.92
N THR A 63 49.31 9.46 -0.30
CA THR A 63 48.70 10.04 -1.47
C THR A 63 47.35 9.34 -1.61
N PRO A 64 46.19 10.04 -1.55
CA PRO A 64 44.90 9.37 -1.65
C PRO A 64 44.84 8.59 -2.96
N VAL A 65 44.55 7.29 -2.88
CA VAL A 65 44.36 6.46 -4.08
C VAL A 65 43.21 7.08 -4.89
N PRO A 66 43.39 7.37 -6.19
CA PRO A 66 42.33 7.94 -6.99
C PRO A 66 41.12 7.01 -7.04
N GLN A 67 39.97 7.45 -6.53
CA GLN A 67 38.71 6.70 -6.61
C GLN A 67 38.30 6.47 -8.06
N THR A 68 37.81 5.26 -8.37
CA THR A 68 37.17 4.95 -9.65
C THR A 68 35.87 5.75 -9.84
N ALA A 69 35.36 5.80 -11.07
CA ALA A 69 34.09 6.45 -11.36
C ALA A 69 32.93 5.83 -10.57
N VAL A 70 32.88 4.50 -10.49
CA VAL A 70 31.88 3.76 -9.71
C VAL A 70 31.99 4.08 -8.22
N GLN A 71 33.19 4.12 -7.65
CA GLN A 71 33.37 4.48 -6.23
C GLN A 71 32.89 5.90 -5.91
N LYS A 72 33.11 6.86 -6.81
CA LYS A 72 32.56 8.21 -6.65
C LYS A 72 31.04 8.23 -6.73
N ALA A 73 30.46 7.48 -7.67
CA ALA A 73 29.01 7.35 -7.78
C ALA A 73 28.39 6.70 -6.53
N LEU A 74 29.01 5.66 -5.99
CA LEU A 74 28.59 5.00 -4.75
C LEU A 74 28.64 5.92 -3.53
N ALA A 75 29.67 6.76 -3.41
CA ALA A 75 29.84 7.66 -2.28
C ALA A 75 28.95 8.92 -2.35
N THR A 76 28.49 9.31 -3.54
CA THR A 76 27.75 10.57 -3.74
C THR A 76 26.29 10.37 -4.16
N GLY A 77 25.94 9.17 -4.61
CA GLY A 77 24.70 8.91 -5.33
C GLY A 77 24.69 9.45 -6.76
N ASP A 78 25.77 10.05 -7.26
CA ASP A 78 25.76 10.65 -8.59
C ASP A 78 26.19 9.67 -9.69
N ALA A 79 25.20 9.11 -10.38
CA ALA A 79 25.44 8.23 -11.53
C ALA A 79 26.16 8.92 -12.70
N SER A 80 26.24 10.26 -12.73
CA SER A 80 26.90 11.01 -13.82
C SER A 80 28.42 10.81 -13.88
N TYR A 81 29.04 10.35 -12.79
CA TYR A 81 30.47 10.00 -12.79
C TYR A 81 30.81 8.82 -13.70
N VAL A 82 29.85 7.92 -13.94
CA VAL A 82 30.03 6.71 -14.74
C VAL A 82 29.42 6.91 -16.12
N LYS A 83 30.23 6.78 -17.17
CA LYS A 83 29.77 6.97 -18.56
C LYS A 83 29.21 5.69 -19.16
N ASP A 84 29.91 4.56 -18.96
CA ASP A 84 29.45 3.26 -19.43
C ASP A 84 28.68 2.56 -18.30
N SER A 85 27.37 2.39 -18.49
CA SER A 85 26.50 1.75 -17.49
C SER A 85 26.92 0.31 -17.15
N LYS A 86 27.68 -0.35 -18.03
CA LYS A 86 28.22 -1.69 -17.81
C LYS A 86 29.17 -1.76 -16.62
N GLU A 87 29.81 -0.64 -16.25
CA GLU A 87 30.69 -0.58 -15.08
C GLU A 87 29.93 -0.86 -13.77
N PHE A 88 28.67 -0.41 -13.65
CA PHE A 88 27.84 -0.74 -12.48
C PHE A 88 27.49 -2.22 -12.42
N ILE A 89 27.19 -2.83 -13.58
CA ILE A 89 26.87 -4.26 -13.67
C ILE A 89 28.11 -5.11 -13.33
N ASP A 90 29.28 -4.70 -13.78
CA ASP A 90 30.54 -5.39 -13.48
C ASP A 90 30.94 -5.26 -12.01
N ALA A 91 30.75 -4.08 -11.41
CA ALA A 91 30.91 -3.88 -9.98
C ALA A 91 29.92 -4.74 -9.18
N SER A 92 28.65 -4.80 -9.59
CA SER A 92 27.64 -5.64 -8.93
C SER A 92 28.03 -7.12 -8.97
N ARG A 93 28.49 -7.62 -10.12
CA ARG A 93 28.89 -9.02 -10.26
C ARG A 93 30.10 -9.35 -9.41
N ALA A 94 31.08 -8.43 -9.34
CA ALA A 94 32.26 -8.59 -8.49
C ALA A 94 31.88 -8.61 -6.99
N LEU A 95 31.00 -7.69 -6.57
CA LEU A 95 30.52 -7.59 -5.20
C LEU A 95 29.73 -8.84 -4.78
N VAL A 96 28.80 -9.30 -5.62
CA VAL A 96 28.04 -10.54 -5.38
C VAL A 96 28.95 -11.76 -5.26
N ALA A 97 29.99 -11.86 -6.10
CA ALA A 97 30.96 -12.94 -6.00
C ALA A 97 31.76 -12.88 -4.68
N GLN A 98 32.12 -11.68 -4.23
CA GLN A 98 32.77 -11.47 -2.94
C GLN A 98 31.87 -11.86 -1.77
N TYR A 99 30.62 -11.39 -1.74
CA TYR A 99 29.65 -11.76 -0.71
C TYR A 99 29.41 -13.27 -0.67
N ASN A 100 29.21 -13.90 -1.82
CA ASN A 100 29.04 -15.36 -1.88
C ASN A 100 30.28 -16.10 -1.34
N SER A 101 31.49 -15.63 -1.67
CA SER A 101 32.72 -16.20 -1.10
C SER A 101 32.79 -16.04 0.42
N ASN A 102 32.42 -14.86 0.94
CA ASN A 102 32.43 -14.60 2.38
C ASN A 102 31.42 -15.49 3.12
N PHE A 103 30.18 -15.56 2.65
CA PHE A 103 29.15 -16.40 3.27
C PHE A 103 29.46 -17.89 3.17
N ASN A 104 30.11 -18.33 2.08
CA ASN A 104 30.62 -19.70 1.97
C ASN A 104 31.70 -20.00 3.01
N HIS A 105 32.62 -19.07 3.30
CA HIS A 105 33.59 -19.26 4.37
C HIS A 105 32.92 -19.45 5.73
N ILE A 106 31.85 -18.69 6.02
CA ILE A 106 31.05 -18.90 7.24
C ILE A 106 30.49 -20.32 7.26
N LYS A 107 29.72 -20.71 6.23
CA LYS A 107 29.06 -22.02 6.16
C LYS A 107 30.07 -23.17 6.28
N GLN A 108 31.22 -23.06 5.62
CA GLN A 108 32.31 -24.05 5.72
C GLN A 108 32.87 -24.16 7.14
N ALA A 109 33.08 -23.03 7.83
CA ALA A 109 33.55 -23.02 9.21
C ALA A 109 32.57 -23.68 10.18
N LEU A 110 31.26 -23.62 9.89
CA LEU A 110 30.22 -24.23 10.73
C LEU A 110 30.01 -25.72 10.44
N SER A 111 30.24 -26.16 9.21
CA SER A 111 29.78 -27.46 8.69
C SER A 111 30.72 -28.65 8.89
N GLN A 112 31.79 -28.54 9.68
CA GLN A 112 32.77 -29.63 9.85
C GLN A 112 33.10 -29.88 11.32
N ASN A 113 33.41 -31.13 11.68
CA ASN A 113 33.97 -31.46 12.98
C ASN A 113 35.48 -31.14 13.04
N SER A 114 36.11 -31.37 14.19
CA SER A 114 37.55 -31.11 14.41
C SER A 114 38.48 -31.98 13.54
N GLU A 115 37.98 -33.05 12.94
CA GLU A 115 38.71 -33.93 12.00
C GLU A 115 38.48 -33.51 10.53
N GLY A 116 37.67 -32.48 10.29
CA GLY A 116 37.30 -31.99 8.95
C GLY A 116 36.18 -32.78 8.28
N GLU A 117 35.50 -33.69 8.99
CA GLU A 117 34.37 -34.43 8.45
C GLU A 117 33.10 -33.56 8.46
N PRO A 118 32.27 -33.62 7.39
CA PRO A 118 31.08 -32.80 7.29
C PRO A 118 29.98 -33.22 8.28
N LEU A 119 29.32 -32.24 8.89
CA LEU A 119 28.15 -32.43 9.76
C LEU A 119 26.89 -32.58 8.90
N ARG A 120 26.32 -33.78 8.85
CA ARG A 120 25.25 -34.16 7.92
C ARG A 120 23.96 -34.63 8.58
N ASN A 121 23.94 -34.67 9.89
CA ASN A 121 22.85 -35.25 10.66
C ASN A 121 22.40 -34.29 11.77
N LEU A 122 22.34 -32.99 11.50
CA LEU A 122 21.95 -32.02 12.53
C LEU A 122 20.49 -32.24 12.93
N HIS A 123 20.25 -32.23 14.25
CA HIS A 123 18.92 -32.25 14.83
C HIS A 123 18.75 -31.07 15.78
N TRP A 124 17.71 -30.28 15.55
CA TRP A 124 17.27 -29.23 16.46
C TRP A 124 15.74 -29.12 16.46
N ASP A 125 15.10 -29.40 17.59
CA ASP A 125 13.71 -29.02 17.86
C ASP A 125 13.69 -27.72 18.66
N PRO A 126 13.49 -26.55 18.01
CA PRO A 126 13.46 -25.27 18.68
C PRO A 126 12.10 -25.02 19.37
N THR A 127 11.18 -25.98 19.27
CA THR A 127 9.81 -25.97 19.79
C THR A 127 8.90 -24.95 19.07
N HIS A 128 7.85 -24.51 19.75
CA HIS A 128 6.92 -23.48 19.29
C HIS A 128 7.46 -22.06 19.54
N ASP A 129 8.38 -21.90 20.50
CA ASP A 129 9.01 -20.64 20.90
C ASP A 129 10.18 -20.30 19.96
N THR A 130 9.86 -20.06 18.69
CA THR A 130 10.85 -19.83 17.62
C THR A 130 10.27 -18.89 16.57
N ALA A 131 11.05 -17.91 16.14
CA ALA A 131 10.67 -17.10 14.99
C ALA A 131 11.10 -17.75 13.68
N ILE A 132 10.46 -17.34 12.60
CA ILE A 132 10.99 -17.48 11.25
C ILE A 132 11.59 -16.14 10.84
N ILE A 133 12.85 -16.16 10.40
CA ILE A 133 13.61 -14.96 10.06
C ILE A 133 14.08 -15.02 8.60
N LEU A 134 14.38 -13.85 8.01
CA LEU A 134 15.03 -13.75 6.70
C LEU A 134 16.27 -12.87 6.77
N PRO A 135 17.33 -13.23 6.01
CA PRO A 135 18.51 -12.41 5.89
C PRO A 135 18.29 -11.21 4.97
N THR A 136 19.17 -10.22 5.08
CA THR A 136 19.37 -9.16 4.10
C THR A 136 20.68 -9.41 3.36
N TYR A 137 20.57 -9.73 2.07
CA TYR A 137 21.74 -10.05 1.25
C TYR A 137 22.74 -8.88 1.22
N GLY A 138 24.03 -9.20 1.32
CA GLY A 138 25.12 -8.23 1.45
C GLY A 138 25.52 -7.94 2.90
N PHE A 139 24.62 -8.16 3.86
CA PHE A 139 24.94 -8.08 5.29
C PHE A 139 25.10 -9.47 5.90
N ASN A 140 24.14 -10.35 5.62
CA ASN A 140 24.08 -11.69 6.19
C ASN A 140 23.46 -12.69 5.20
N ASP A 141 23.63 -13.98 5.52
CA ASP A 141 23.07 -15.08 4.76
C ASP A 141 22.58 -16.20 5.69
N VAL A 142 21.78 -17.10 5.14
CA VAL A 142 21.24 -18.25 5.87
C VAL A 142 22.36 -19.23 6.22
N ILE A 143 22.42 -19.62 7.49
CA ILE A 143 23.30 -20.68 7.99
C ILE A 143 22.52 -21.90 8.51
N LEU A 144 21.22 -21.75 8.77
CA LEU A 144 20.37 -22.83 9.26
C LEU A 144 18.93 -22.73 8.73
N GLN A 145 18.38 -23.83 8.24
CA GLN A 145 17.00 -23.92 7.75
C GLN A 145 16.27 -25.11 8.33
N THR A 146 14.97 -24.96 8.56
CA THR A 146 14.09 -26.08 8.91
C THR A 146 13.97 -27.06 7.75
N ASN A 147 13.67 -28.33 8.03
CA ASN A 147 13.27 -29.30 7.01
C ASN A 147 12.16 -30.24 7.49
N LYS A 148 11.69 -30.06 8.73
CA LYS A 148 10.77 -30.99 9.39
C LYS A 148 9.74 -30.23 10.21
N ALA A 149 8.46 -30.60 10.08
CA ALA A 149 7.46 -30.31 11.09
C ALA A 149 7.59 -31.34 12.24
N MET A 150 7.93 -30.88 13.45
CA MET A 150 8.18 -31.74 14.61
C MET A 150 6.90 -32.33 15.21
N GLN A 151 5.74 -31.86 14.76
CA GLN A 151 4.43 -32.39 15.16
C GLN A 151 3.61 -32.85 13.96
N ASP A 152 2.72 -33.80 14.21
CA ASP A 152 1.80 -34.34 13.21
C ASP A 152 0.80 -33.29 12.72
N GLY A 153 0.36 -33.45 11.46
CA GLY A 153 -0.68 -32.62 10.85
C GLY A 153 -0.19 -31.38 10.11
N TYR A 154 1.13 -31.11 10.11
CA TYR A 154 1.75 -30.02 9.37
C TYR A 154 2.73 -30.54 8.30
N SER A 155 2.89 -29.78 7.21
CA SER A 155 3.83 -30.09 6.15
C SER A 155 5.24 -29.58 6.47
N ASP A 156 6.23 -30.40 6.14
CA ASP A 156 7.64 -30.04 6.15
C ASP A 156 7.89 -28.81 5.27
N GLN A 157 8.73 -27.88 5.74
CA GLN A 157 9.02 -26.58 5.10
C GLN A 157 10.48 -26.20 5.31
N GLU A 158 11.05 -25.51 4.31
CA GLU A 158 12.40 -24.93 4.34
C GLU A 158 12.33 -23.44 4.64
N LEU A 159 12.50 -23.08 5.92
CA LEU A 159 12.47 -21.70 6.38
C LEU A 159 13.71 -21.41 7.22
N ALA A 160 14.25 -20.20 7.11
CA ALA A 160 15.46 -19.82 7.83
C ALA A 160 15.17 -19.58 9.32
N ILE A 161 16.03 -20.17 10.15
CA ILE A 161 16.02 -20.03 11.62
C ILE A 161 17.41 -19.73 12.17
N GLY A 162 18.41 -19.56 11.29
CA GLY A 162 19.74 -19.12 11.64
C GLY A 162 20.35 -18.32 10.49
N ILE A 163 20.92 -17.16 10.82
CA ILE A 163 21.63 -16.30 9.87
C ILE A 163 22.97 -15.85 10.46
N ALA A 164 23.94 -15.54 9.60
CA ALA A 164 25.19 -14.94 10.02
C ALA A 164 25.78 -14.06 8.93
N GLY A 165 26.60 -13.11 9.35
CA GLY A 165 27.12 -12.10 8.45
C GLY A 165 28.14 -11.19 9.09
N TYR A 166 28.36 -10.06 8.40
CA TYR A 166 29.33 -9.05 8.77
C TYR A 166 28.64 -7.69 8.78
N THR A 167 29.05 -6.84 9.71
CA THR A 167 28.82 -5.39 9.59
C THR A 167 29.72 -4.82 8.49
N SER A 168 29.47 -3.58 8.06
CA SER A 168 30.31 -2.88 7.07
C SER A 168 31.78 -2.78 7.49
N ASP A 169 32.05 -2.68 8.80
CA ASP A 169 33.41 -2.66 9.37
C ASP A 169 34.02 -4.07 9.58
N ASN A 170 33.36 -5.11 9.07
CA ASN A 170 33.72 -6.53 9.19
C ASN A 170 33.59 -7.16 10.59
N SER A 171 32.90 -6.51 11.54
CA SER A 171 32.51 -7.19 12.79
C SER A 171 31.54 -8.34 12.50
N ARG A 172 31.75 -9.50 13.13
CA ARG A 172 30.95 -10.72 12.93
C ARG A 172 29.67 -10.67 13.76
N TYR A 173 28.59 -11.16 13.18
CA TYR A 173 27.41 -11.48 13.98
C TYR A 173 26.66 -12.69 13.45
N ALA A 174 25.96 -13.35 14.36
CA ALA A 174 25.03 -14.42 14.05
C ALA A 174 23.74 -14.22 14.84
N ALA A 175 22.64 -14.73 14.29
CA ALA A 175 21.36 -14.75 14.97
C ALA A 175 20.71 -16.12 14.81
N LEU A 176 20.25 -16.69 15.92
CA LEU A 176 19.42 -17.88 15.95
C LEU A 176 18.00 -17.48 16.36
N ALA A 177 17.01 -18.02 15.64
CA ALA A 177 15.61 -17.66 15.81
C ALA A 177 14.94 -18.27 17.06
N SER A 178 15.73 -18.94 17.90
CA SER A 178 15.39 -19.41 19.24
C SER A 178 16.70 -19.62 20.02
N ASN A 179 16.61 -19.87 21.33
CA ASN A 179 17.78 -20.22 22.16
C ASN A 179 17.97 -21.75 22.21
N PRO A 180 18.95 -22.34 21.48
CA PRO A 180 19.17 -23.78 21.48
C PRO A 180 19.68 -24.31 22.82
N PHE A 181 20.35 -23.47 23.60
CA PHE A 181 20.87 -23.84 24.91
C PHE A 181 19.72 -24.03 25.91
N ARG A 182 18.72 -23.16 25.86
CA ARG A 182 17.46 -23.33 26.60
C ARG A 182 16.76 -24.62 26.20
N THR A 183 16.54 -24.85 24.90
CA THR A 183 15.77 -26.03 24.47
C THR A 183 16.47 -27.31 24.89
N LYS A 184 17.80 -27.39 24.77
CA LYS A 184 18.59 -28.53 25.24
C LYS A 184 18.50 -28.73 26.76
N GLN A 185 18.61 -27.66 27.54
CA GLN A 185 18.51 -27.75 29.01
C GLN A 185 17.14 -28.28 29.45
N ARG A 186 16.05 -27.85 28.80
CA ARG A 186 14.68 -28.28 29.13
C ARG A 186 14.34 -29.66 28.53
N PHE A 187 14.85 -29.94 27.34
CA PHE A 187 14.58 -31.13 26.55
C PHE A 187 15.92 -31.65 25.98
N PRO A 188 16.61 -32.58 26.67
CA PRO A 188 17.93 -33.04 26.28
C PRO A 188 18.02 -33.59 24.86
N ASP A 189 16.94 -34.18 24.34
CA ASP A 189 16.88 -34.74 22.99
C ASP A 189 16.60 -33.69 21.90
N SER A 190 16.37 -32.41 22.26
CA SER A 190 16.07 -31.34 21.30
C SER A 190 17.27 -30.95 20.44
N VAL A 191 18.49 -31.29 20.85
CA VAL A 191 19.76 -31.02 20.14
C VAL A 191 20.57 -32.31 20.19
N ASN A 192 21.13 -32.74 19.06
CA ASN A 192 22.02 -33.91 19.02
C ASN A 192 23.50 -33.50 19.02
N GLU A 193 24.39 -34.50 19.08
CA GLU A 193 25.85 -34.30 19.15
C GLU A 193 26.41 -33.51 17.96
N GLU A 194 25.98 -33.78 16.73
CA GLU A 194 26.43 -33.00 15.57
C GLU A 194 25.94 -31.54 15.62
N MET A 195 24.73 -31.31 16.15
CA MET A 195 24.24 -29.94 16.37
C MET A 195 25.00 -29.24 17.49
N ASP A 196 25.44 -29.94 18.54
CA ASP A 196 26.35 -29.37 19.54
C ASP A 196 27.68 -28.93 18.93
N ILE A 197 28.31 -29.78 18.11
CA ILE A 197 29.55 -29.42 17.40
C ILE A 197 29.32 -28.21 16.50
N TRP A 198 28.18 -28.16 15.79
CA TRP A 198 27.82 -27.01 14.97
C TRP A 198 27.66 -25.72 15.80
N LEU A 199 27.03 -25.80 16.97
CA LEU A 199 26.89 -24.68 17.91
C LEU A 199 28.26 -24.24 18.46
N GLU A 200 29.18 -25.17 18.73
CA GLU A 200 30.54 -24.85 19.12
C GLU A 200 31.26 -24.07 18.02
N ASN A 201 31.16 -24.54 16.78
CA ASN A 201 31.73 -23.86 15.61
C ASN A 201 31.12 -22.46 15.45
N LEU A 202 29.82 -22.30 15.68
CA LEU A 202 29.14 -21.01 15.63
C LEU A 202 29.70 -20.03 16.65
N VAL A 203 29.87 -20.46 17.91
CA VAL A 203 30.42 -19.60 18.96
C VAL A 203 31.87 -19.22 18.63
N LYS A 204 32.71 -20.18 18.24
CA LYS A 204 34.12 -19.94 17.89
C LYS A 204 34.27 -19.00 16.69
N TRP A 205 33.46 -19.22 15.65
CA TRP A 205 33.41 -18.35 14.48
C TRP A 205 32.94 -16.95 14.87
N ALA A 206 31.85 -16.84 15.63
CA ALA A 206 31.30 -15.55 16.04
C ALA A 206 32.33 -14.77 16.85
N SER A 207 32.92 -15.35 17.89
CA SER A 207 33.93 -14.66 18.72
C SER A 207 35.29 -14.41 18.05
N ASP A 208 35.49 -14.91 16.82
CA ASP A 208 36.79 -14.94 16.13
C ASP A 208 37.93 -15.50 17.01
N ASN A 209 37.60 -16.50 17.82
CA ASN A 209 38.47 -17.06 18.84
C ASN A 209 38.01 -18.47 19.19
N ASP A 210 38.90 -19.46 19.13
CA ASP A 210 38.58 -20.85 19.45
C ASP A 210 38.28 -21.08 20.96
N SER A 211 38.72 -20.14 21.81
CA SER A 211 38.53 -20.20 23.26
C SER A 211 38.33 -18.78 23.83
N PRO A 212 37.15 -18.16 23.60
CA PRO A 212 36.82 -16.85 24.16
C PRO A 212 36.94 -16.89 25.69
N GLN A 213 37.53 -15.84 26.26
CA GLN A 213 37.82 -15.72 27.69
C GLN A 213 36.82 -14.81 28.40
N ASN A 214 36.31 -13.78 27.73
CA ASN A 214 35.37 -12.82 28.31
C ASN A 214 34.12 -12.71 27.44
N VAL A 215 32.96 -13.07 27.97
CA VAL A 215 31.67 -12.98 27.26
C VAL A 215 30.71 -12.10 28.06
N VAL A 216 30.01 -11.21 27.38
CA VAL A 216 28.92 -10.43 27.98
C VAL A 216 27.59 -11.04 27.55
N LEU A 217 26.72 -11.35 28.51
CA LEU A 217 25.31 -11.68 28.27
C LEU A 217 24.46 -10.47 28.68
N ALA A 218 23.51 -10.08 27.83
CA ALA A 218 22.56 -9.01 28.11
C ALA A 218 21.19 -9.30 27.51
N GLN A 219 20.13 -8.83 28.17
CA GLN A 219 18.74 -8.94 27.71
C GLN A 219 18.29 -10.39 27.47
N LEU A 220 18.86 -11.36 28.19
CA LEU A 220 18.41 -12.76 28.20
C LEU A 220 17.40 -12.94 29.34
N ASP A 221 16.29 -13.64 29.08
CA ASP A 221 15.33 -13.94 30.14
C ASP A 221 15.89 -14.98 31.12
N GLN A 222 15.40 -14.96 32.36
CA GLN A 222 15.72 -15.93 33.40
C GLN A 222 14.45 -16.37 34.14
N SER A 223 13.37 -16.56 33.39
CA SER A 223 12.07 -17.00 33.90
C SER A 223 11.94 -18.53 33.94
N HIS A 224 10.83 -19.03 34.50
CA HIS A 224 10.55 -20.47 34.54
C HIS A 224 10.48 -21.12 33.14
N TYR A 225 9.96 -20.38 32.16
CA TYR A 225 9.79 -20.86 30.79
C TYR A 225 11.04 -20.60 29.95
N PHE A 226 11.72 -19.47 30.18
CA PHE A 226 12.89 -19.06 29.44
C PHE A 226 14.09 -18.82 30.40
N PRO A 227 14.73 -19.90 30.90
CA PRO A 227 15.97 -19.81 31.68
C PRO A 227 17.19 -19.55 30.77
N ASP A 228 17.10 -18.55 29.90
CA ASP A 228 18.03 -18.33 28.79
C ASP A 228 19.43 -17.93 29.28
N ASP A 229 19.57 -17.04 30.28
CA ASP A 229 20.89 -16.64 30.82
C ASP A 229 21.65 -17.86 31.35
N GLN A 230 21.04 -18.60 32.29
CA GLN A 230 21.69 -19.73 32.94
C GLN A 230 21.97 -20.87 31.94
N ALA A 231 21.03 -21.17 31.04
CA ALA A 231 21.24 -22.22 30.04
C ALA A 231 22.40 -21.89 29.09
N THR A 232 22.47 -20.63 28.64
CA THR A 232 23.55 -20.15 27.77
C THR A 232 24.89 -20.18 28.49
N ARG A 233 24.94 -19.67 29.73
CA ARG A 233 26.13 -19.66 30.60
C ARG A 233 26.68 -21.07 30.87
N ASP A 234 25.80 -22.00 31.24
CA ASP A 234 26.19 -23.39 31.55
C ASP A 234 26.74 -24.08 30.30
N TRP A 235 26.10 -23.88 29.16
CA TRP A 235 26.54 -24.49 27.90
C TRP A 235 27.90 -23.91 27.46
N LEU A 236 28.08 -22.59 27.50
CA LEU A 236 29.35 -21.94 27.12
C LEU A 236 30.52 -22.41 28.00
N THR A 237 30.33 -22.46 29.31
CA THR A 237 31.39 -22.89 30.24
C THR A 237 31.68 -24.38 30.15
N SER A 238 30.69 -25.21 29.82
CA SER A 238 30.86 -26.66 29.70
C SER A 238 31.51 -27.09 28.37
N ASN A 239 31.19 -26.40 27.27
CA ASN A 239 31.57 -26.85 25.92
C ASN A 239 32.65 -25.98 25.26
N ILE A 240 32.82 -24.71 25.65
CA ILE A 240 33.75 -23.78 25.01
C ILE A 240 34.98 -23.50 25.88
N ASN A 241 34.77 -22.91 27.06
CA ASN A 241 35.86 -22.56 27.95
C ASN A 241 35.41 -22.58 29.42
N PRO A 242 35.85 -23.57 30.21
CA PRO A 242 35.51 -23.67 31.64
C PRO A 242 36.02 -22.52 32.51
N SER A 243 37.01 -21.75 32.03
CA SER A 243 37.59 -20.59 32.74
C SER A 243 37.07 -19.24 32.23
N MET A 244 36.05 -19.25 31.37
CA MET A 244 35.44 -18.04 30.82
C MET A 244 34.83 -17.17 31.91
N VAL A 245 35.07 -15.86 31.81
CA VAL A 245 34.42 -14.85 32.63
C VAL A 245 33.17 -14.36 31.93
N ILE A 246 32.04 -14.49 32.62
CA ILE A 246 30.73 -14.01 32.16
C ILE A 246 30.15 -13.12 33.25
N ASN A 247 29.59 -11.95 32.89
CA ASN A 247 28.94 -11.06 33.85
C ASN A 247 27.81 -11.78 34.62
N ALA A 248 27.46 -11.27 35.80
CA ALA A 248 26.28 -11.76 36.52
C ALA A 248 25.00 -11.47 35.72
N ASP A 249 23.97 -12.28 35.95
CA ASP A 249 22.63 -12.10 35.38
C ASP A 249 22.13 -10.66 35.61
N ASN A 250 21.50 -10.08 34.57
CA ASN A 250 21.02 -8.70 34.50
C ASN A 250 22.06 -7.58 34.77
N ALA A 251 23.36 -7.91 34.94
CA ALA A 251 24.38 -6.91 35.29
C ALA A 251 24.74 -5.97 34.13
N CYS A 252 24.48 -6.40 32.90
CA CYS A 252 24.79 -5.65 31.67
C CYS A 252 23.54 -5.29 30.86
N ASP A 253 22.37 -5.31 31.50
CA ASP A 253 21.09 -4.99 30.88
C ASP A 253 20.83 -3.48 30.83
N GLY A 254 20.02 -3.05 29.85
CA GLY A 254 19.59 -1.67 29.69
C GLY A 254 20.75 -0.69 29.56
N ASP A 255 20.71 0.36 30.39
CA ASP A 255 21.69 1.45 30.46
C ASP A 255 23.13 0.99 30.77
N LYS A 256 23.30 -0.21 31.36
CA LYS A 256 24.61 -0.75 31.73
C LYS A 256 25.34 -1.42 30.58
N LEU A 257 24.66 -1.77 29.49
CA LEU A 257 25.25 -2.55 28.39
C LEU A 257 26.50 -1.86 27.83
N SER A 258 26.41 -0.57 27.54
CA SER A 258 27.53 0.21 27.00
C SER A 258 28.74 0.18 27.93
N GLN A 259 28.53 0.29 29.25
CA GLN A 259 29.61 0.23 30.23
C GLN A 259 30.26 -1.16 30.28
N CYS A 260 29.48 -2.23 30.20
CA CYS A 260 30.00 -3.59 30.16
C CYS A 260 30.85 -3.84 28.91
N VAL A 261 30.38 -3.39 27.75
CA VAL A 261 31.12 -3.48 26.48
C VAL A 261 32.45 -2.72 26.58
N GLU A 262 32.44 -1.50 27.11
CA GLU A 262 33.63 -0.65 27.24
C GLU A 262 34.65 -1.19 28.26
N SER A 263 34.17 -1.62 29.43
CA SER A 263 35.04 -1.97 30.55
C SER A 263 35.60 -3.38 30.45
N ASN A 264 34.85 -4.32 29.88
CA ASN A 264 35.24 -5.72 29.80
C ASN A 264 35.93 -6.05 28.47
N ASN A 265 35.71 -5.25 27.42
CA ASN A 265 36.17 -5.53 26.05
C ASN A 265 35.96 -7.01 25.67
N PRO A 266 34.69 -7.50 25.69
CA PRO A 266 34.39 -8.92 25.56
C PRO A 266 34.80 -9.47 24.18
N ASP A 267 35.13 -10.77 24.16
CA ASP A 267 35.35 -11.55 22.94
C ASP A 267 34.03 -11.83 22.20
N LEU A 268 32.90 -11.80 22.92
CA LEU A 268 31.55 -12.00 22.37
C LEU A 268 30.50 -11.29 23.23
N LEU A 269 29.57 -10.59 22.58
CA LEU A 269 28.31 -10.15 23.18
C LEU A 269 27.20 -11.12 22.78
N VAL A 270 26.53 -11.74 23.75
CA VAL A 270 25.29 -12.50 23.51
C VAL A 270 24.10 -11.67 23.96
N LEU A 271 23.13 -11.50 23.07
CA LEU A 271 22.01 -10.58 23.26
C LEU A 271 20.67 -11.25 22.91
N SER A 272 19.60 -10.85 23.59
CA SER A 272 18.23 -11.20 23.20
C SER A 272 17.30 -9.99 23.28
N GLN A 273 15.99 -10.20 23.11
CA GLN A 273 14.97 -9.15 23.03
C GLN A 273 14.20 -8.92 24.33
N LYS A 274 14.71 -9.43 25.47
CA LYS A 274 14.05 -9.30 26.77
C LYS A 274 14.43 -7.98 27.44
N LEU A 275 13.58 -6.97 27.27
CA LEU A 275 13.70 -5.70 28.01
C LEU A 275 13.13 -5.84 29.43
N ASN A 276 13.84 -5.32 30.43
CA ASN A 276 13.36 -5.28 31.82
C ASN A 276 12.46 -4.07 32.07
N ASP A 277 11.62 -4.17 33.10
CA ASP A 277 10.74 -3.07 33.50
C ASP A 277 11.56 -1.84 33.91
N GLY A 278 11.42 -0.75 33.14
CA GLY A 278 12.09 0.52 33.39
C GLY A 278 13.35 0.77 32.54
N ASP A 279 13.81 -0.22 31.78
CA ASP A 279 14.90 -0.05 30.81
C ASP A 279 14.41 0.67 29.54
N ASP A 280 15.28 1.45 28.90
CA ASP A 280 15.02 2.10 27.61
C ASP A 280 15.59 1.24 26.46
N ILE A 281 14.84 1.15 25.36
CA ILE A 281 15.27 0.45 24.14
C ILE A 281 16.53 1.09 23.56
N GLU A 282 16.62 2.44 23.58
CA GLU A 282 17.75 3.16 22.99
C GLU A 282 19.07 2.90 23.72
N ASP A 283 19.03 2.60 25.02
CA ASP A 283 20.22 2.24 25.78
C ASP A 283 20.83 0.92 25.30
N VAL A 284 19.97 -0.08 25.03
CA VAL A 284 20.38 -1.38 24.49
C VAL A 284 20.91 -1.23 23.07
N ILE A 285 20.21 -0.46 22.23
CA ILE A 285 20.64 -0.19 20.85
C ILE A 285 21.97 0.57 20.81
N THR A 286 22.18 1.52 21.71
CA THR A 286 23.46 2.22 21.88
C THR A 286 24.57 1.25 22.25
N GLY A 287 24.31 0.32 23.17
CA GLY A 287 25.26 -0.73 23.55
C GLY A 287 25.61 -1.69 22.39
N LEU A 288 24.62 -2.10 21.59
CA LEU A 288 24.84 -2.90 20.38
C LEU A 288 25.72 -2.17 19.36
N ARG A 289 25.37 -0.91 19.05
CA ARG A 289 26.15 -0.07 18.13
C ARG A 289 27.58 0.13 18.63
N LEU A 290 27.77 0.32 19.94
CA LEU A 290 29.11 0.41 20.54
C LEU A 290 29.91 -0.88 20.34
N ALA A 291 29.28 -2.04 20.51
CA ALA A 291 29.92 -3.33 20.26
C ALA A 291 30.38 -3.44 18.80
N PHE A 292 29.51 -3.13 17.84
CA PHE A 292 29.87 -3.12 16.42
C PHE A 292 30.99 -2.12 16.09
N ASN A 293 30.92 -0.90 16.60
CA ASN A 293 31.96 0.13 16.41
C ASN A 293 33.33 -0.28 16.98
N LYS A 294 33.35 -1.18 17.98
CA LYS A 294 34.57 -1.74 18.56
C LYS A 294 35.01 -3.06 17.92
N ASN A 295 34.32 -3.50 16.87
CA ASN A 295 34.50 -4.83 16.26
C ASN A 295 34.35 -5.98 17.26
N ILE A 296 33.47 -5.80 18.26
CA ILE A 296 33.08 -6.86 19.19
C ILE A 296 31.99 -7.68 18.50
N PRO A 297 32.18 -9.00 18.35
CA PRO A 297 31.18 -9.84 17.71
C PRO A 297 29.90 -10.02 18.53
N VAL A 298 28.80 -10.30 17.84
CA VAL A 298 27.47 -10.44 18.46
C VAL A 298 26.81 -11.77 18.10
N LEU A 299 26.33 -12.49 19.11
CA LEU A 299 25.43 -13.65 18.95
C LEU A 299 24.04 -13.28 19.49
N TYR A 300 23.09 -13.09 18.59
CA TYR A 300 21.70 -12.87 18.98
C TYR A 300 20.95 -14.20 19.12
N LEU A 301 20.30 -14.40 20.26
CA LEU A 301 19.47 -15.57 20.54
C LEU A 301 18.04 -15.09 20.75
N HIS A 302 17.14 -15.39 19.82
CA HIS A 302 15.76 -14.91 19.92
C HIS A 302 15.02 -15.57 21.09
N LEU A 303 14.19 -14.80 21.78
CA LEU A 303 13.51 -15.22 23.01
C LEU A 303 12.43 -16.29 22.74
N ASP A 304 11.41 -15.94 21.96
CA ASP A 304 10.24 -16.77 21.67
C ASP A 304 9.88 -16.74 20.17
N GLY A 305 8.61 -16.93 19.79
CA GLY A 305 8.18 -16.81 18.39
C GLY A 305 7.77 -15.40 17.93
N GLY A 306 7.62 -14.48 18.88
CA GLY A 306 7.08 -13.15 18.68
C GLY A 306 8.15 -12.05 18.60
N MET A 307 7.70 -10.83 18.34
CA MET A 307 8.56 -9.64 18.31
C MET A 307 8.20 -8.71 19.45
N THR A 308 9.20 -8.27 20.22
CA THR A 308 9.08 -7.13 21.13
C THR A 308 9.50 -5.84 20.42
N ASP A 309 9.23 -4.67 21.01
CA ASP A 309 9.72 -3.39 20.46
C ASP A 309 11.26 -3.35 20.42
N LEU A 310 11.93 -3.90 21.44
CA LEU A 310 13.38 -4.10 21.42
C LEU A 310 13.79 -5.05 20.28
N GLY A 311 13.09 -6.17 20.10
CA GLY A 311 13.34 -7.10 19.00
C GLY A 311 13.26 -6.42 17.63
N ASN A 312 12.24 -5.57 17.42
CA ASN A 312 12.08 -4.81 16.18
C ASN A 312 13.26 -3.85 15.94
N ALA A 313 13.72 -3.17 16.98
CA ALA A 313 14.88 -2.28 16.91
C ALA A 313 16.17 -3.06 16.60
N LEU A 314 16.41 -4.18 17.30
CA LEU A 314 17.58 -5.05 17.09
C LEU A 314 17.61 -5.65 15.68
N PHE A 315 16.48 -6.16 15.18
CA PHE A 315 16.38 -6.69 13.82
C PHE A 315 16.66 -5.62 12.76
N SER A 316 16.26 -4.37 13.02
CA SER A 316 16.58 -3.25 12.14
C SER A 316 18.09 -2.98 12.09
N GLU A 317 18.77 -2.94 13.24
CA GLU A 317 20.22 -2.73 13.33
C GLU A 317 21.04 -3.89 12.75
N MET A 318 20.55 -5.13 12.89
CA MET A 318 21.24 -6.34 12.41
C MET A 318 20.83 -6.74 10.99
N HIS A 319 20.05 -5.92 10.29
CA HIS A 319 19.55 -6.16 8.94
C HIS A 319 18.83 -7.52 8.80
N MET A 320 17.84 -7.75 9.66
CA MET A 320 17.04 -8.96 9.73
C MET A 320 15.56 -8.66 9.52
N THR A 321 14.81 -9.63 9.00
CA THR A 321 13.35 -9.52 8.86
C THR A 321 12.66 -10.65 9.61
N HIS A 322 11.67 -10.31 10.44
CA HIS A 322 10.74 -11.28 11.03
C HIS A 322 9.66 -11.66 9.99
N VAL A 323 9.47 -12.95 9.76
CA VAL A 323 8.47 -13.48 8.83
C VAL A 323 7.22 -13.93 9.58
N GLY A 324 7.39 -14.49 10.78
CA GLY A 324 6.28 -14.97 11.57
C GLY A 324 6.69 -15.96 12.63
N ASP A 325 5.70 -16.29 13.45
CA ASP A 325 5.83 -17.23 14.56
C ASP A 325 5.79 -18.70 14.08
N ASN A 326 6.59 -19.56 14.71
CA ASN A 326 6.60 -21.01 14.52
C ASN A 326 5.58 -21.76 15.41
N TYR A 327 4.74 -21.03 16.17
CA TYR A 327 3.83 -21.56 17.18
C TYR A 327 3.04 -22.80 16.76
N TRP A 328 2.40 -22.72 15.59
CA TRP A 328 1.53 -23.78 15.07
C TRP A 328 2.26 -24.85 14.29
N ARG A 329 3.36 -24.55 13.60
CA ARG A 329 3.99 -25.51 12.68
C ARG A 329 5.06 -26.34 13.39
N LYS A 330 5.70 -25.77 14.42
CA LYS A 330 6.81 -26.37 15.17
C LYS A 330 7.86 -26.95 14.22
N LEU A 331 8.28 -26.13 13.28
CA LEU A 331 9.32 -26.48 12.32
C LEU A 331 10.67 -26.56 13.03
N GLY A 332 11.49 -27.54 12.66
CA GLY A 332 12.86 -27.71 13.15
C GLY A 332 13.71 -28.48 12.14
N LEU A 333 14.84 -29.00 12.62
CA LEU A 333 15.81 -29.77 11.84
C LEU A 333 15.79 -31.23 12.25
N SER A 334 15.69 -32.14 11.28
CA SER A 334 15.85 -33.56 11.49
C SER A 334 16.71 -34.16 10.37
N ASN A 335 17.81 -34.81 10.74
CA ASN A 335 18.81 -35.38 9.83
C ASN A 335 19.23 -34.36 8.74
N TRP A 336 19.47 -33.11 9.15
CA TRP A 336 19.71 -32.01 8.22
C TRP A 336 21.20 -31.92 7.86
N ASP A 337 21.51 -31.79 6.56
CA ASP A 337 22.88 -31.69 6.06
C ASP A 337 23.36 -30.23 6.02
N SER A 338 24.33 -29.86 6.86
CA SER A 338 24.80 -28.48 6.91
C SER A 338 25.55 -28.02 5.66
N THR A 339 26.07 -28.96 4.87
CA THR A 339 26.82 -28.62 3.65
C THR A 339 25.92 -28.18 2.49
N GLN A 340 24.60 -28.40 2.57
CA GLN A 340 23.66 -28.09 1.49
C GLN A 340 23.49 -26.59 1.19
N LEU A 341 23.92 -25.72 2.12
CA LEU A 341 23.89 -24.27 1.94
C LEU A 341 25.19 -23.71 1.32
N ILE A 342 26.27 -24.51 1.28
CA ILE A 342 27.55 -24.11 0.67
C ILE A 342 27.32 -23.94 -0.84
N ASP A 343 27.87 -22.87 -1.40
CA ASP A 343 27.70 -22.45 -2.80
C ASP A 343 26.27 -22.11 -3.21
N ARG A 344 25.33 -22.07 -2.25
CA ARG A 344 23.95 -21.62 -2.48
C ARG A 344 23.86 -20.11 -2.30
N MET A 345 23.50 -19.43 -3.39
CA MET A 345 23.09 -18.03 -3.39
C MET A 345 21.56 -17.93 -3.37
N PRO A 346 20.96 -16.90 -2.76
CA PRO A 346 19.51 -16.73 -2.80
C PRO A 346 18.98 -16.62 -4.24
N ASP A 347 17.88 -17.31 -4.54
CA ASP A 347 17.31 -17.41 -5.90
C ASP A 347 16.99 -16.03 -6.49
N ASN A 348 16.51 -15.10 -5.68
CA ASN A 348 16.24 -13.74 -6.12
C ASN A 348 17.53 -13.02 -6.55
N ILE A 349 18.66 -13.22 -5.87
CA ILE A 349 19.94 -12.62 -6.27
C ILE A 349 20.46 -13.24 -7.56
N VAL A 350 20.31 -14.57 -7.74
CA VAL A 350 20.63 -15.25 -9.00
C VAL A 350 19.83 -14.63 -10.16
N GLN A 351 18.53 -14.46 -9.99
CA GLN A 351 17.63 -13.88 -10.99
C GLN A 351 17.98 -12.42 -11.28
N GLN A 352 18.30 -11.62 -10.24
CA GLN A 352 18.73 -10.23 -10.41
C GLN A 352 20.03 -10.13 -11.19
N GLN A 353 21.06 -10.93 -10.87
CA GLN A 353 22.31 -10.95 -11.64
C GLN A 353 22.08 -11.41 -13.08
N ALA A 354 21.17 -12.37 -13.31
CA ALA A 354 20.78 -12.81 -14.64
C ALA A 354 20.11 -11.69 -15.46
N LEU A 355 19.25 -10.88 -14.83
CA LEU A 355 18.66 -9.68 -15.43
C LEU A 355 19.74 -8.64 -15.79
N LEU A 356 20.63 -8.32 -14.84
CA LEU A 356 21.72 -7.36 -15.08
C LEU A 356 22.63 -7.81 -16.24
N GLN A 357 22.95 -9.11 -16.29
CA GLN A 357 23.76 -9.65 -17.38
C GLN A 357 23.05 -9.47 -18.75
N ARG A 358 21.75 -9.75 -18.84
CA ARG A 358 20.97 -9.53 -20.07
C ARG A 358 20.91 -8.06 -20.48
N LEU A 359 20.75 -7.15 -19.52
CA LEU A 359 20.82 -5.70 -19.77
C LEU A 359 22.20 -5.26 -20.28
N LYS A 360 23.27 -5.96 -19.88
CA LYS A 360 24.65 -5.68 -20.30
C LYS A 360 24.93 -6.11 -21.73
N ASP A 361 24.57 -7.33 -22.10
CA ASP A 361 24.99 -7.99 -23.34
C ASP A 361 23.86 -8.18 -24.37
N ASP A 362 22.64 -7.73 -24.06
CA ASP A 362 21.44 -7.92 -24.88
C ASP A 362 21.14 -9.40 -25.18
N SER A 363 21.38 -10.27 -24.19
CA SER A 363 21.05 -11.71 -24.28
C SER A 363 19.57 -12.03 -24.01
N PHE A 364 18.68 -11.04 -24.01
CA PHE A 364 17.24 -11.27 -23.89
C PHE A 364 16.71 -12.06 -25.10
N THR A 365 15.84 -13.02 -24.83
CA THR A 365 15.00 -13.68 -25.84
C THR A 365 13.57 -13.16 -25.85
N VAL A 366 13.28 -12.15 -25.01
CA VAL A 366 11.98 -11.47 -24.93
C VAL A 366 11.47 -11.05 -26.32
N ASP A 367 10.22 -11.38 -26.62
CA ASP A 367 9.51 -10.84 -27.79
C ASP A 367 8.37 -9.93 -27.32
N LEU A 368 8.60 -8.62 -27.36
CA LEU A 368 7.61 -7.63 -26.95
C LEU A 368 6.39 -7.62 -27.88
N ASN A 369 6.50 -8.11 -29.12
CA ASN A 369 5.39 -8.09 -30.08
C ASN A 369 4.27 -9.08 -29.74
N THR A 370 4.54 -10.09 -28.90
CA THR A 370 3.52 -11.05 -28.44
C THR A 370 2.71 -10.50 -27.27
N CYS A 371 3.17 -9.44 -26.60
CA CYS A 371 2.40 -8.75 -25.58
C CYS A 371 1.13 -8.14 -26.18
N ASP A 372 0.01 -8.18 -25.46
CA ASP A 372 -1.16 -7.38 -25.78
C ASP A 372 -0.97 -5.94 -25.29
N ASP A 373 -2.05 -5.15 -25.16
CA ASP A 373 -1.95 -3.75 -24.76
C ASP A 373 -1.64 -3.55 -23.25
N LYS A 374 -1.75 -4.60 -22.43
CA LYS A 374 -1.69 -4.52 -20.96
C LYS A 374 -0.83 -5.59 -20.30
N SER A 375 -0.55 -6.68 -20.99
CA SER A 375 0.07 -7.88 -20.44
C SER A 375 0.89 -8.59 -21.49
N CYS A 376 1.84 -9.39 -21.02
CA CYS A 376 2.67 -10.21 -21.86
C CYS A 376 2.39 -11.69 -21.54
N PRO A 377 2.10 -12.53 -22.55
CA PRO A 377 1.90 -13.96 -22.34
C PRO A 377 3.23 -14.68 -22.02
N ASP A 378 3.17 -15.90 -21.49
CA ASP A 378 4.36 -16.67 -21.09
C ASP A 378 5.40 -16.82 -22.22
N ASP A 379 4.95 -16.99 -23.47
CA ASP A 379 5.80 -17.13 -24.66
C ASP A 379 6.53 -15.84 -25.08
N SER A 380 6.21 -14.70 -24.48
CA SER A 380 7.00 -13.47 -24.59
C SER A 380 8.32 -13.52 -23.81
N ASN A 381 8.48 -14.49 -22.90
CA ASN A 381 9.58 -14.59 -21.94
C ASN A 381 9.75 -13.41 -20.97
N MET A 382 8.80 -12.46 -20.93
CA MET A 382 8.87 -11.29 -20.04
C MET A 382 8.86 -11.66 -18.56
N ASP A 383 8.05 -12.65 -18.17
CA ASP A 383 7.97 -13.08 -16.76
C ASP A 383 9.30 -13.65 -16.26
N GLU A 384 9.85 -14.62 -17.00
CA GLU A 384 11.07 -15.34 -16.61
C GLU A 384 12.34 -14.49 -16.74
N GLU A 385 12.47 -13.69 -17.79
CA GLU A 385 13.71 -12.94 -18.06
C GLU A 385 13.73 -11.53 -17.46
N PHE A 386 12.56 -10.93 -17.16
CA PHE A 386 12.47 -9.55 -16.69
C PHE A 386 11.67 -9.40 -15.38
N TYR A 387 10.38 -9.76 -15.35
CA TYR A 387 9.48 -9.34 -14.27
C TYR A 387 9.83 -9.94 -12.91
N ILE A 388 10.22 -11.21 -12.83
CA ILE A 388 10.55 -11.83 -11.54
C ILE A 388 11.69 -11.05 -10.86
N ALA A 389 12.77 -10.80 -11.58
CA ALA A 389 13.93 -10.07 -11.07
C ALA A 389 13.62 -8.58 -10.81
N ALA A 390 12.98 -7.90 -11.77
CA ALA A 390 12.66 -6.47 -11.64
C ALA A 390 11.67 -6.20 -10.49
N ASN A 391 10.65 -7.05 -10.30
CA ASN A 391 9.73 -6.94 -9.17
C ASN A 391 10.44 -7.23 -7.84
N SER A 392 11.36 -8.19 -7.79
CA SER A 392 12.16 -8.44 -6.59
C SER A 392 12.98 -7.21 -6.19
N ILE A 393 13.66 -6.58 -7.15
CA ILE A 393 14.41 -5.32 -6.92
C ILE A 393 13.46 -4.24 -6.42
N ARG A 394 12.36 -3.99 -7.15
CA ARG A 394 11.37 -2.97 -6.82
C ARG A 394 10.83 -3.14 -5.41
N SER A 395 10.41 -4.35 -5.05
CA SER A 395 9.85 -4.67 -3.73
C SER A 395 10.85 -4.35 -2.61
N HIS A 396 12.11 -4.72 -2.80
CA HIS A 396 13.17 -4.47 -1.83
C HIS A 396 13.47 -2.98 -1.68
N VAL A 397 13.75 -2.28 -2.79
CA VAL A 397 14.12 -0.86 -2.73
C VAL A 397 12.95 0.01 -2.26
N THR A 398 11.70 -0.31 -2.61
CA THR A 398 10.52 0.42 -2.10
C THR A 398 10.31 0.22 -0.60
N THR A 399 10.63 -0.96 -0.07
CA THR A 399 10.62 -1.22 1.38
C THR A 399 11.63 -0.32 2.09
N LEU A 400 12.86 -0.26 1.60
CA LEU A 400 13.89 0.61 2.15
C LEU A 400 13.51 2.09 2.02
N ASP A 401 12.95 2.50 0.88
CA ASP A 401 12.56 3.89 0.59
C ASP A 401 11.43 4.34 1.52
N SER A 402 10.41 3.50 1.76
CA SER A 402 9.32 3.82 2.69
C SER A 402 9.78 3.99 4.15
N LYS A 403 10.90 3.34 4.51
CA LYS A 403 11.56 3.49 5.81
C LYS A 403 12.50 4.70 5.88
N LYS A 404 12.68 5.43 4.77
CA LYS A 404 13.55 6.61 4.65
C LYS A 404 15.03 6.33 4.96
N ILE A 405 15.52 5.14 4.58
CA ILE A 405 16.93 4.77 4.80
C ILE A 405 17.79 5.52 3.77
N ASP A 406 18.60 6.49 4.18
CA ASP A 406 19.48 7.19 3.23
C ASP A 406 20.68 6.30 2.85
N LEU A 407 20.51 5.51 1.79
CA LEU A 407 21.51 4.53 1.34
C LEU A 407 22.87 5.19 1.03
N PHE A 408 22.90 6.45 0.62
CA PHE A 408 24.12 7.14 0.22
C PHE A 408 24.77 7.93 1.37
N ALA A 409 24.18 7.88 2.57
CA ALA A 409 24.75 8.47 3.79
C ALA A 409 25.48 7.45 4.68
N THR A 410 25.51 6.18 4.29
CA THR A 410 26.22 5.08 4.95
C THR A 410 27.13 4.34 3.95
N ASP A 411 28.11 3.59 4.42
CA ASP A 411 28.92 2.66 3.61
C ASP A 411 28.18 1.33 3.33
N ASP A 412 27.08 1.06 4.05
CA ASP A 412 26.21 -0.11 3.88
C ASP A 412 25.46 -0.14 2.54
N TYR A 413 24.76 -1.23 2.20
CA TYR A 413 23.86 -1.33 1.03
C TYR A 413 24.52 -1.08 -0.34
N GLU A 414 25.81 -1.43 -0.49
CA GLU A 414 26.53 -1.21 -1.76
C GLU A 414 25.83 -1.89 -2.95
N TYR A 415 25.26 -3.08 -2.74
CA TYR A 415 24.52 -3.80 -3.77
C TYR A 415 23.30 -3.02 -4.28
N GLU A 416 22.46 -2.52 -3.37
CA GLU A 416 21.30 -1.71 -3.70
C GLU A 416 21.69 -0.41 -4.38
N LYS A 417 22.76 0.25 -3.91
CA LYS A 417 23.28 1.47 -4.57
C LYS A 417 23.66 1.20 -6.02
N LEU A 418 24.32 0.08 -6.33
CA LEU A 418 24.68 -0.28 -7.71
C LEU A 418 23.46 -0.47 -8.60
N LEU A 419 22.40 -1.12 -8.10
CA LEU A 419 21.14 -1.29 -8.83
C LEU A 419 20.48 0.07 -9.13
N LEU A 420 20.44 0.96 -8.13
CA LEU A 420 19.83 2.29 -8.27
C LEU A 420 20.64 3.20 -9.20
N LEU A 421 21.97 3.23 -9.07
CA LEU A 421 22.84 4.04 -9.92
C LEU A 421 22.81 3.58 -11.39
N LEU A 422 22.67 2.26 -11.62
CA LEU A 422 22.45 1.73 -12.96
C LEU A 422 21.13 2.26 -13.56
N ALA A 423 20.05 2.20 -12.78
CA ALA A 423 18.76 2.73 -13.20
C ALA A 423 18.83 4.23 -13.49
N ASP A 424 19.44 5.02 -12.60
CA ASP A 424 19.63 6.46 -12.77
C ASP A 424 20.46 6.80 -14.01
N ARG A 425 21.49 5.99 -14.33
CA ARG A 425 22.26 6.15 -15.57
C ARG A 425 21.39 5.87 -16.79
N TYR A 426 20.59 4.80 -16.80
CA TYR A 426 19.69 4.52 -17.91
C TYR A 426 18.63 5.61 -18.10
N ARG A 427 18.11 6.22 -17.02
CA ARG A 427 17.16 7.36 -17.12
C ARG A 427 17.68 8.51 -17.96
N GLN A 428 18.99 8.74 -17.94
CA GLN A 428 19.60 9.85 -18.69
C GLN A 428 19.52 9.65 -20.21
N ASP A 429 19.34 8.40 -20.66
CA ASP A 429 19.27 8.03 -22.07
C ASP A 429 17.82 7.79 -22.54
N VAL A 430 16.83 7.79 -21.62
CA VAL A 430 15.41 7.58 -21.92
C VAL A 430 14.87 8.69 -22.83
N GLN A 431 14.18 8.26 -23.91
CA GLN A 431 13.45 9.14 -24.82
C GLN A 431 12.05 8.55 -25.04
N TYR A 432 11.02 9.39 -24.92
CA TYR A 432 9.63 8.98 -25.12
C TYR A 432 9.07 9.62 -26.40
N PRO A 433 8.07 9.01 -27.06
CA PRO A 433 7.49 7.70 -26.75
C PRO A 433 8.34 6.51 -27.26
N MET A 434 8.10 5.34 -26.66
CA MET A 434 8.62 4.03 -27.08
C MET A 434 7.47 3.07 -27.40
N GLY A 435 7.75 2.02 -28.17
CA GLY A 435 6.75 1.02 -28.57
C GLY A 435 7.34 -0.35 -28.86
N LYS A 436 6.53 -1.39 -28.60
CA LYS A 436 6.93 -2.82 -28.58
C LYS A 436 7.41 -3.41 -29.92
N GLY A 437 7.18 -2.72 -31.03
CA GLY A 437 7.62 -3.13 -32.38
C GLY A 437 8.48 -2.11 -33.14
N VAL A 438 8.77 -0.95 -32.53
CA VAL A 438 9.52 0.15 -33.18
C VAL A 438 10.74 0.61 -32.39
N THR A 439 10.75 0.42 -31.07
CA THR A 439 11.92 0.68 -30.22
C THR A 439 12.75 -0.59 -30.13
N GLU A 440 14.07 -0.45 -30.25
CA GLU A 440 14.99 -1.56 -30.00
C GLU A 440 14.72 -2.17 -28.62
N ARG A 441 14.53 -3.49 -28.57
CA ARG A 441 14.10 -4.21 -27.36
C ARG A 441 14.95 -3.88 -26.15
N ILE A 442 16.28 -3.81 -26.33
CA ILE A 442 17.19 -3.52 -25.23
C ILE A 442 17.01 -2.10 -24.67
N GLU A 443 16.72 -1.12 -25.53
CA GLU A 443 16.47 0.26 -25.09
C GLU A 443 15.13 0.35 -24.34
N PHE A 444 14.10 -0.35 -24.82
CA PHE A 444 12.82 -0.48 -24.11
C PHE A 444 13.04 -1.09 -22.72
N LEU A 445 13.72 -2.24 -22.62
CA LEU A 445 13.92 -2.95 -21.36
C LEU A 445 14.85 -2.21 -20.38
N ARG A 446 15.83 -1.43 -20.87
CA ARG A 446 16.65 -0.54 -20.02
C ARG A 446 15.85 0.60 -19.43
N SER A 447 15.02 1.27 -20.23
CA SER A 447 14.08 2.27 -19.74
C SER A 447 13.11 1.64 -18.73
N TYR A 448 12.56 0.49 -19.07
CA TYR A 448 11.60 -0.21 -18.22
C TYR A 448 12.23 -0.64 -16.89
N TYR A 449 13.47 -1.15 -16.90
CA TYR A 449 14.21 -1.44 -15.67
C TYR A 449 14.36 -0.20 -14.80
N SER A 450 14.65 0.96 -15.40
CA SER A 450 14.77 2.20 -14.65
C SER A 450 13.46 2.52 -13.90
N ASP A 451 12.29 2.29 -14.49
CA ASP A 451 11.02 2.50 -13.78
C ASP A 451 10.86 1.60 -12.55
N TYR A 452 11.38 0.37 -12.56
CA TYR A 452 11.30 -0.57 -11.43
C TYR A 452 12.30 -0.26 -10.30
N ALA A 453 13.32 0.56 -10.57
CA ALA A 453 14.35 0.93 -9.62
C ALA A 453 14.33 2.45 -9.36
N THR A 454 13.30 2.90 -8.63
CA THR A 454 13.14 4.29 -8.16
C THR A 454 13.43 4.38 -6.66
N TYR A 455 14.13 5.43 -6.22
CA TYR A 455 14.41 5.69 -4.81
C TYR A 455 14.46 7.20 -4.54
N ASN A 456 13.62 7.72 -3.64
CA ASN A 456 13.52 9.16 -3.41
C ASN A 456 14.08 9.62 -2.06
N SER A 457 14.28 8.73 -1.08
CA SER A 457 14.86 9.06 0.25
C SER A 457 16.37 9.24 0.19
N ARG A 458 16.81 10.22 -0.59
CA ARG A 458 18.22 10.51 -0.87
C ARG A 458 18.43 11.98 -1.21
N LEU A 459 19.62 12.50 -0.97
CA LEU A 459 19.95 13.91 -1.21
C LEU A 459 20.19 14.25 -2.67
N TYR A 460 20.77 13.34 -3.45
CA TYR A 460 21.04 13.57 -4.87
C TYR A 460 20.35 12.51 -5.70
N ASN A 461 19.55 12.93 -6.69
CA ASN A 461 19.03 12.10 -7.76
C ASN A 461 18.89 12.99 -9.00
N ALA A 462 19.48 12.62 -10.13
CA ALA A 462 19.43 13.45 -11.32
C ALA A 462 18.01 13.49 -11.89
N ALA A 463 17.61 14.65 -12.42
CA ALA A 463 16.36 14.75 -13.17
C ALA A 463 16.40 13.78 -14.37
N GLN A 464 15.30 13.05 -14.61
CA GLN A 464 15.15 12.33 -15.87
C GLN A 464 14.88 13.36 -16.98
N PRO A 465 15.69 13.41 -18.06
CA PRO A 465 15.57 14.45 -19.08
C PRO A 465 14.23 14.43 -19.82
N SER A 466 13.72 13.25 -20.14
CA SER A 466 12.43 13.05 -20.81
C SER A 466 11.42 12.42 -19.86
N LEU A 467 10.38 13.18 -19.51
CA LEU A 467 9.20 12.68 -18.80
C LEU A 467 8.02 12.40 -19.75
N GLY A 468 8.26 12.55 -21.06
CA GLY A 468 7.28 12.28 -22.10
C GLY A 468 6.00 13.08 -21.91
N ASN A 469 4.85 12.43 -22.00
CA ASN A 469 3.57 13.12 -21.82
C ASN A 469 3.11 13.23 -20.36
N PHE A 470 3.90 12.78 -19.37
CA PHE A 470 3.67 13.12 -17.96
C PHE A 470 3.99 14.60 -17.69
N SER A 471 5.17 15.07 -18.12
CA SER A 471 5.58 16.47 -18.01
C SER A 471 6.52 16.86 -19.16
N SER A 472 6.14 17.90 -19.89
CA SER A 472 6.79 18.49 -21.06
C SER A 472 7.37 19.88 -20.80
N LYS A 473 7.09 20.48 -19.63
CA LYS A 473 7.54 21.84 -19.29
C LYS A 473 8.99 21.86 -18.84
N SER A 474 9.70 22.94 -19.22
CA SER A 474 10.98 23.31 -18.60
C SER A 474 10.70 24.06 -17.30
N PHE A 475 11.54 23.79 -16.30
CA PHE A 475 11.46 24.40 -14.97
C PHE A 475 12.60 25.40 -14.70
N ASP A 476 13.40 25.78 -15.71
CA ASP A 476 14.59 26.64 -15.53
C ASP A 476 14.29 27.99 -14.87
N ASN A 477 13.09 28.52 -15.11
CA ASN A 477 12.63 29.82 -14.59
C ASN A 477 11.53 29.70 -13.52
N VAL A 478 11.36 28.51 -12.93
CA VAL A 478 10.38 28.29 -11.86
C VAL A 478 11.06 28.51 -10.51
N PRO A 479 10.60 29.50 -9.70
CA PRO A 479 11.20 29.78 -8.42
C PRO A 479 10.90 28.68 -7.41
N LEU A 480 11.91 28.33 -6.61
CA LEU A 480 11.77 27.48 -5.44
C LEU A 480 11.46 28.35 -4.22
N VAL A 481 10.52 27.89 -3.41
CA VAL A 481 9.94 28.63 -2.29
C VAL A 481 9.87 27.75 -1.03
N THR A 482 9.72 28.42 0.11
CA THR A 482 9.28 27.81 1.36
C THR A 482 7.80 28.09 1.56
N LYS A 483 7.02 27.08 1.93
CA LYS A 483 5.58 27.19 2.21
C LYS A 483 5.26 26.57 3.57
N LEU A 484 4.53 27.33 4.38
CA LEU A 484 3.85 26.81 5.56
C LEU A 484 2.43 26.41 5.14
N ILE A 485 2.06 25.17 5.40
CA ILE A 485 0.80 24.58 4.95
C ILE A 485 0.10 23.98 6.16
N SER A 486 -1.09 24.49 6.45
CA SER A 486 -1.99 23.92 7.46
C SER A 486 -3.08 23.13 6.74
N LEU A 487 -3.24 21.87 7.09
CA LEU A 487 -4.27 20.98 6.56
C LEU A 487 -5.11 20.43 7.70
N GLU A 488 -6.42 20.32 7.47
CA GLU A 488 -7.25 19.43 8.27
C GLU A 488 -7.13 18.02 7.69
N SER A 489 -6.73 17.07 8.52
CA SER A 489 -6.46 15.71 8.10
C SER A 489 -7.74 15.05 7.56
N LYS A 490 -7.60 14.31 6.47
CA LYS A 490 -8.65 13.42 5.95
C LYS A 490 -7.98 12.13 5.50
N ARG A 491 -8.58 11.01 5.87
CA ARG A 491 -8.11 9.66 5.56
C ARG A 491 -7.83 9.52 4.07
N ASN A 492 -6.80 8.74 3.78
CA ASN A 492 -6.14 8.62 2.48
C ASN A 492 -5.18 9.77 2.25
N PHE A 493 -5.58 10.89 1.65
CA PHE A 493 -4.69 12.03 1.44
C PHE A 493 -5.42 13.34 1.12
N ARG A 494 -4.65 14.44 1.13
CA ARG A 494 -5.01 15.78 0.63
C ARG A 494 -3.87 16.31 -0.23
N ALA A 495 -4.18 17.06 -1.27
CA ALA A 495 -3.20 17.83 -2.02
C ALA A 495 -2.48 18.85 -1.13
N ALA A 496 -1.15 18.82 -1.10
CA ALA A 496 -0.35 19.86 -0.43
C ALA A 496 -0.42 21.18 -1.21
N GLY A 497 -0.65 21.14 -2.52
CA GLY A 497 -0.70 22.33 -3.38
C GLY A 497 0.69 22.93 -3.66
N VAL A 498 1.71 22.10 -3.59
CA VAL A 498 3.10 22.42 -3.93
C VAL A 498 3.65 21.31 -4.82
N TYR A 499 4.72 21.61 -5.56
CA TYR A 499 5.28 20.76 -6.59
C TYR A 499 6.78 20.54 -6.34
N ALA A 500 7.25 19.31 -6.42
CA ALA A 500 8.67 19.00 -6.39
C ALA A 500 9.24 19.02 -7.81
N LEU A 501 10.25 19.86 -8.06
CA LEU A 501 10.91 19.87 -9.36
C LEU A 501 11.77 18.61 -9.54
N PRO A 502 11.84 18.02 -10.75
CA PRO A 502 12.68 16.86 -11.03
C PRO A 502 14.14 17.12 -10.61
N GLY A 503 14.72 16.18 -9.88
CA GLY A 503 16.11 16.20 -9.40
C GLY A 503 16.44 17.29 -8.38
N LYS A 504 15.43 17.96 -7.79
CA LYS A 504 15.62 18.93 -6.69
C LYS A 504 15.16 18.33 -5.38
N THR A 505 16.03 18.41 -4.36
CA THR A 505 15.75 17.91 -3.02
C THR A 505 14.76 18.82 -2.32
N ILE A 506 13.61 18.30 -1.92
CA ILE A 506 12.67 19.00 -1.05
C ILE A 506 12.97 18.66 0.41
N LYS A 507 12.56 19.53 1.33
CA LYS A 507 12.49 19.19 2.76
C LYS A 507 11.08 19.39 3.27
N VAL A 508 10.64 18.50 4.15
CA VAL A 508 9.34 18.60 4.81
C VAL A 508 9.55 18.48 6.31
N THR A 509 9.17 19.52 7.04
CA THR A 509 9.20 19.55 8.52
C THR A 509 7.77 19.52 9.05
N ARG A 510 7.48 18.63 10.01
CA ARG A 510 6.23 18.65 10.76
C ARG A 510 6.33 19.51 12.00
N LEU A 511 5.42 20.47 12.13
CA LEU A 511 5.48 21.55 13.13
C LEU A 511 4.45 21.40 14.25
N ASP A 512 3.31 20.76 13.97
CA ASP A 512 2.33 20.42 15.01
C ASP A 512 2.77 19.23 15.86
N ASN A 513 2.06 19.02 16.97
CA ASN A 513 2.27 17.90 17.90
C ASN A 513 1.03 17.01 18.07
N ASN A 514 0.12 17.00 17.08
CA ASN A 514 -1.13 16.25 17.17
C ASN A 514 -0.93 14.76 16.87
N GLU A 515 -1.76 13.90 17.47
CA GLU A 515 -1.69 12.45 17.29
C GLU A 515 -2.41 12.02 16.00
N VAL A 516 -1.72 12.17 14.87
CA VAL A 516 -2.18 11.74 13.54
C VAL A 516 -0.99 11.25 12.73
N ALA A 517 -1.08 10.04 12.18
CA ALA A 517 -0.03 9.54 11.31
C ALA A 517 -0.05 10.37 10.02
N THR A 518 1.09 10.98 9.69
CA THR A 518 1.24 11.86 8.54
C THR A 518 2.37 11.35 7.66
N SER A 519 2.13 11.23 6.36
CA SER A 519 3.17 10.87 5.40
C SER A 519 3.07 11.68 4.11
N ILE A 520 4.18 11.78 3.38
CA ILE A 520 4.29 12.54 2.13
C ILE A 520 4.37 11.59 0.95
N ALA A 521 3.75 11.91 -0.17
CA ALA A 521 3.91 11.18 -1.43
C ALA A 521 4.03 12.14 -2.63
N PHE A 522 4.69 11.67 -3.67
CA PHE A 522 4.71 12.33 -4.98
C PHE A 522 3.59 11.75 -5.85
N ASN A 523 2.82 12.62 -6.50
CA ASN A 523 1.79 12.31 -7.50
C ASN A 523 0.62 11.44 -7.00
N THR A 524 -0.36 11.22 -7.89
CA THR A 524 -1.61 10.47 -7.60
C THR A 524 -1.93 9.42 -8.68
N LEU A 525 -1.08 9.27 -9.70
CA LEU A 525 -1.34 8.43 -10.87
C LEU A 525 -1.19 6.95 -10.53
N ARG A 526 -2.14 6.14 -11.01
CA ARG A 526 -2.06 4.68 -10.92
C ARG A 526 -1.17 4.14 -12.05
N SER A 527 -0.43 3.06 -11.78
CA SER A 527 0.61 2.57 -12.70
C SER A 527 0.08 2.08 -14.06
N GLY A 528 -1.19 1.68 -14.15
CA GLY A 528 -1.83 1.34 -15.42
C GLY A 528 -2.18 2.56 -16.28
N ALA A 529 -1.92 3.79 -15.81
CA ALA A 529 -2.01 4.99 -16.64
C ALA A 529 -0.85 5.09 -17.63
N THR A 530 0.21 4.30 -17.45
CA THR A 530 1.25 4.06 -18.46
C THR A 530 0.87 2.82 -19.25
N HIS A 531 0.79 2.95 -20.57
CA HIS A 531 0.28 1.91 -21.47
C HIS A 531 1.42 1.30 -22.27
N GLU A 532 2.45 0.82 -21.57
CA GLU A 532 3.76 0.54 -22.17
C GLU A 532 3.75 -0.44 -23.35
N PHE A 533 2.72 -1.29 -23.46
CA PHE A 533 2.58 -2.26 -24.55
C PHE A 533 1.51 -1.87 -25.58
N SER A 534 0.90 -0.69 -25.50
CA SER A 534 -0.13 -0.27 -26.47
C SER A 534 0.50 0.32 -27.73
N GLY A 535 0.31 -0.33 -28.88
CA GLY A 535 0.75 0.20 -30.17
C GLY A 535 2.25 0.51 -30.30
N ASP A 536 2.57 1.49 -31.15
CA ASP A 536 3.96 1.88 -31.48
C ASP A 536 4.48 3.02 -30.60
N ASP A 537 3.64 3.62 -29.74
CA ASP A 537 3.97 4.80 -28.92
C ASP A 537 3.39 4.75 -27.49
N GLY A 538 2.86 3.61 -27.04
CA GLY A 538 2.17 3.50 -25.76
C GLY A 538 3.05 3.66 -24.52
N TYR A 539 4.35 3.34 -24.61
CA TYR A 539 5.30 3.66 -23.54
C TYR A 539 5.73 5.12 -23.65
N ALA A 540 4.85 6.03 -23.23
CA ALA A 540 4.99 7.47 -23.43
C ALA A 540 5.44 8.26 -22.19
N ARG A 541 5.64 7.59 -21.05
CA ARG A 541 5.96 8.17 -19.74
C ARG A 541 6.45 7.09 -18.76
N PRO A 542 7.07 7.44 -17.63
CA PRO A 542 7.46 6.46 -16.61
C PRO A 542 6.27 5.65 -16.08
N LYS A 543 6.47 4.37 -15.75
CA LYS A 543 5.41 3.48 -15.23
C LYS A 543 4.96 3.81 -13.81
N PHE A 544 5.90 4.06 -12.91
CA PHE A 544 5.62 4.25 -11.48
C PHE A 544 5.81 5.72 -11.09
N LEU A 545 4.86 6.56 -11.50
CA LEU A 545 4.90 8.02 -11.26
C LEU A 545 4.56 8.39 -9.81
N THR A 546 3.73 7.59 -9.15
CA THR A 546 3.40 7.76 -7.72
C THR A 546 4.42 7.05 -6.86
N SER A 547 4.97 7.77 -5.88
CA SER A 547 5.96 7.21 -4.94
C SER A 547 5.31 6.31 -3.89
N VAL A 548 6.15 5.64 -3.08
CA VAL A 548 5.71 5.21 -1.74
C VAL A 548 5.38 6.42 -0.87
N THR A 549 4.74 6.20 0.28
CA THR A 549 4.51 7.26 1.26
C THR A 549 5.66 7.33 2.27
N TYR A 550 6.10 8.52 2.64
CA TYR A 550 7.21 8.78 3.56
C TYR A 550 6.68 9.34 4.89
N PRO A 551 6.66 8.57 6.00
CA PRO A 551 6.17 9.06 7.29
C PRO A 551 6.95 10.28 7.80
N VAL A 552 6.26 11.24 8.41
CA VAL A 552 6.87 12.41 9.06
C VAL A 552 6.32 12.53 10.48
N LYS A 553 7.18 12.25 11.47
CA LYS A 553 6.86 12.37 12.89
C LYS A 553 6.84 13.84 13.31
N THR A 554 6.16 14.14 14.42
CA THR A 554 6.19 15.46 15.07
C THR A 554 7.63 15.96 15.27
N GLY A 555 7.92 17.17 14.80
CA GLY A 555 9.26 17.79 14.88
C GLY A 555 10.29 17.24 13.90
N GLU A 556 9.99 16.16 13.18
CA GLU A 556 10.91 15.56 12.21
C GLU A 556 11.03 16.43 10.95
N THR A 557 12.22 16.43 10.35
CA THR A 557 12.44 16.93 8.99
C THR A 557 12.93 15.80 8.11
N ILE A 558 12.22 15.52 7.02
CA ILE A 558 12.63 14.55 6.00
C ILE A 558 13.14 15.27 4.75
N SER A 559 14.05 14.63 4.00
CA SER A 559 14.56 15.13 2.71
C SER A 559 14.29 14.10 1.62
N LEU A 560 13.75 14.55 0.48
CA LEU A 560 13.37 13.67 -0.63
C LEU A 560 13.81 14.27 -1.96
N THR A 561 14.32 13.46 -2.88
CA THR A 561 14.70 13.88 -4.24
C THR A 561 14.16 12.90 -5.28
N SER A 562 13.21 13.36 -6.11
CA SER A 562 12.61 12.53 -7.16
C SER A 562 13.22 12.84 -8.53
N ALA A 563 13.62 11.80 -9.28
CA ALA A 563 14.03 11.95 -10.69
C ALA A 563 12.90 12.46 -11.59
N TYR A 564 11.64 12.25 -11.21
CA TYR A 564 10.46 12.65 -11.98
C TYR A 564 9.86 13.98 -11.52
N GLY A 565 9.99 14.31 -10.23
CA GLY A 565 9.22 15.38 -9.62
C GLY A 565 7.71 15.10 -9.63
N GLY A 566 6.91 16.12 -9.35
CA GLY A 566 5.46 15.96 -9.32
C GLY A 566 4.72 16.80 -8.28
N THR A 567 3.40 16.66 -8.25
CA THR A 567 2.57 17.24 -7.18
C THR A 567 2.84 16.52 -5.86
N LEU A 568 2.78 17.23 -4.73
CA LEU A 568 2.98 16.63 -3.41
C LEU A 568 1.63 16.41 -2.71
N GLN A 569 1.48 15.22 -2.15
CA GLN A 569 0.29 14.76 -1.44
C GLN A 569 0.64 14.49 0.03
N VAL A 570 -0.29 14.81 0.93
CA VAL A 570 -0.16 14.55 2.37
C VAL A 570 -1.18 13.49 2.76
N HIS A 571 -0.69 12.35 3.21
CA HIS A 571 -1.49 11.21 3.62
C HIS A 571 -1.76 11.23 5.12
N PHE A 572 -2.96 10.80 5.49
CA PHE A 572 -3.41 10.72 6.89
C PHE A 572 -4.15 9.41 7.17
N ASP A 573 -4.04 8.93 8.41
CA ASP A 573 -4.78 7.76 8.90
C ASP A 573 -6.10 8.11 9.59
N THR A 574 -6.28 9.38 9.97
CA THR A 574 -7.38 9.89 10.80
C THR A 574 -7.91 11.22 10.25
N ASN A 575 -9.21 11.49 10.43
CA ASN A 575 -9.87 12.73 9.99
C ASN A 575 -9.84 13.82 11.07
N ASP A 576 -10.04 15.06 10.64
CA ASP A 576 -10.41 16.23 11.45
C ASP A 576 -9.36 16.64 12.50
N ILE A 577 -8.09 16.35 12.21
CA ILE A 577 -6.95 16.77 13.03
C ILE A 577 -6.12 17.76 12.21
N ASN A 578 -5.86 18.94 12.79
CA ASN A 578 -5.03 19.93 12.14
C ASN A 578 -3.56 19.48 12.13
N VAL A 579 -2.92 19.58 10.97
CA VAL A 579 -1.51 19.27 10.77
C VAL A 579 -0.83 20.47 10.15
N GLU A 580 0.36 20.83 10.65
CA GLU A 580 1.14 21.94 10.15
C GLU A 580 2.48 21.44 9.60
N LEU A 581 2.72 21.71 8.32
CA LEU A 581 3.90 21.27 7.59
C LEU A 581 4.62 22.48 6.98
N ARG A 582 5.94 22.52 7.11
CA ARG A 582 6.81 23.41 6.32
C ARG A 582 7.43 22.61 5.19
N PHE A 583 7.18 23.05 3.96
CA PHE A 583 7.83 22.56 2.75
C PHE A 583 8.90 23.56 2.32
N ASP A 584 10.14 23.11 2.21
CA ASP A 584 11.27 23.90 1.71
C ASP A 584 11.74 23.38 0.35
N ASN A 585 12.21 24.30 -0.50
CA ASN A 585 12.73 24.01 -1.84
C ASN A 585 11.70 23.36 -2.77
N VAL A 586 10.44 23.79 -2.68
CA VAL A 586 9.32 23.36 -3.54
C VAL A 586 8.92 24.47 -4.51
N ALA A 587 8.21 24.13 -5.58
CA ALA A 587 7.59 25.08 -6.49
C ALA A 587 6.07 25.19 -6.25
N GLN A 588 5.43 26.22 -6.81
CA GLN A 588 3.97 26.40 -6.74
C GLN A 588 3.37 26.23 -8.14
N HIS A 589 2.68 25.11 -8.35
CA HIS A 589 1.88 24.86 -9.54
C HIS A 589 0.47 25.48 -9.39
N PRO A 590 -0.36 25.55 -10.45
CA PRO A 590 -1.72 26.08 -10.36
C PRO A 590 -2.57 25.24 -9.39
N VAL A 591 -3.04 25.87 -8.32
CA VAL A 591 -3.91 25.24 -7.31
C VAL A 591 -5.04 26.19 -6.95
N TRP A 592 -6.28 25.70 -6.98
CA TRP A 592 -7.45 26.41 -6.48
C TRP A 592 -7.92 25.78 -5.17
N ARG A 593 -8.11 26.57 -4.10
CA ARG A 593 -8.67 26.11 -2.82
C ARG A 593 -9.89 26.90 -2.35
N SER A 594 -10.02 28.14 -2.81
CA SER A 594 -11.08 29.04 -2.40
C SER A 594 -11.38 30.09 -3.46
N GLU A 595 -12.50 30.80 -3.31
CA GLU A 595 -12.87 31.91 -4.20
C GLU A 595 -11.77 32.97 -4.34
N ALA A 596 -10.97 33.18 -3.29
CA ALA A 596 -9.83 34.12 -3.32
C ALA A 596 -8.75 33.72 -4.33
N ASP A 597 -8.70 32.46 -4.75
CA ASP A 597 -7.71 31.95 -5.69
C ASP A 597 -8.14 32.11 -7.16
N ASN A 598 -9.41 32.44 -7.46
CA ASN A 598 -9.99 32.43 -8.81
C ASN A 598 -9.08 33.07 -9.87
N ASP A 599 -8.77 34.36 -9.70
CA ASP A 599 -7.99 35.12 -10.68
C ASP A 599 -6.57 34.58 -10.80
N SER A 600 -5.94 34.24 -9.65
CA SER A 600 -4.57 33.76 -9.62
C SER A 600 -4.44 32.36 -10.24
N PHE A 601 -5.45 31.50 -10.05
CA PHE A 601 -5.51 30.16 -10.61
C PHE A 601 -5.66 30.21 -12.12
N VAL A 602 -6.61 31.00 -12.64
CA VAL A 602 -6.79 31.20 -14.09
C VAL A 602 -5.51 31.76 -14.71
N ALA A 603 -4.90 32.77 -14.08
CA ALA A 603 -3.64 33.35 -14.57
C ALA A 603 -2.49 32.33 -14.63
N GLN A 604 -2.36 31.48 -13.61
CA GLN A 604 -1.32 30.43 -13.57
C GLN A 604 -1.57 29.32 -14.60
N LEU A 605 -2.84 28.95 -14.85
CA LEU A 605 -3.18 28.03 -15.92
C LEU A 605 -2.80 28.63 -17.29
N GLU A 606 -3.09 29.90 -17.53
CA GLU A 606 -2.70 30.59 -18.76
C GLU A 606 -1.20 30.75 -18.93
N GLU A 607 -0.47 31.00 -17.84
CA GLU A 607 0.99 31.03 -17.86
C GLU A 607 1.59 29.66 -18.24
N GLY A 608 0.94 28.57 -17.81
CA GLY A 608 1.21 27.22 -18.32
C GLY A 608 2.62 26.71 -18.02
N LYS A 609 3.20 27.11 -16.88
CA LYS A 609 4.53 26.68 -16.38
C LYS A 609 4.59 25.21 -15.94
N PHE A 610 3.44 24.62 -15.65
CA PHE A 610 3.32 23.22 -15.20
C PHE A 610 2.29 22.50 -16.07
N ASP A 611 2.49 21.21 -16.28
CA ASP A 611 1.51 20.36 -16.98
C ASP A 611 0.42 19.79 -16.06
N TRP A 612 0.45 20.17 -14.79
CA TRP A 612 -0.46 19.69 -13.75
C TRP A 612 -1.10 20.85 -13.01
N ALA A 613 -2.36 20.69 -12.65
CA ALA A 613 -3.15 21.62 -11.86
C ALA A 613 -4.07 20.85 -10.90
N GLU A 614 -4.33 21.44 -9.74
CA GLU A 614 -5.21 20.85 -8.72
C GLU A 614 -6.37 21.80 -8.36
N LEU A 615 -7.58 21.26 -8.25
CA LEU A 615 -8.72 21.97 -7.66
C LEU A 615 -9.18 21.20 -6.43
N VAL A 616 -9.19 21.87 -5.29
CA VAL A 616 -9.39 21.25 -3.98
C VAL A 616 -10.65 21.80 -3.33
N THR A 617 -11.56 20.91 -2.98
CA THR A 617 -12.75 21.20 -2.18
C THR A 617 -12.76 20.35 -0.90
N PRO A 618 -13.69 20.58 0.05
CA PRO A 618 -13.76 19.77 1.27
C PRO A 618 -14.03 18.28 1.05
N GLY A 619 -14.88 17.92 0.09
CA GLY A 619 -15.28 16.53 -0.19
C GLY A 619 -14.67 15.93 -1.46
N PHE A 620 -14.04 16.74 -2.32
CA PHE A 620 -13.53 16.28 -3.62
C PHE A 620 -12.26 17.00 -4.07
N GLU A 621 -11.31 16.29 -4.68
CA GLU A 621 -10.10 16.86 -5.28
C GLU A 621 -9.91 16.39 -6.73
N VAL A 622 -9.60 17.34 -7.61
CA VAL A 622 -9.32 17.11 -9.03
C VAL A 622 -7.84 17.29 -9.26
N HIS A 623 -7.15 16.23 -9.68
CA HIS A 623 -5.73 16.24 -10.09
C HIS A 623 -5.69 16.10 -11.62
N SER A 624 -5.29 17.15 -12.34
CA SER A 624 -5.57 17.22 -13.78
C SER A 624 -4.36 17.68 -14.57
N LYS A 625 -4.24 17.14 -15.79
CA LYS A 625 -3.40 17.75 -16.82
C LYS A 625 -3.87 19.19 -17.09
N LEU A 626 -2.92 20.08 -17.35
CA LEU A 626 -3.17 21.51 -17.52
C LEU A 626 -4.29 21.82 -18.54
N ASP A 627 -4.21 21.21 -19.71
CA ASP A 627 -5.17 21.38 -20.80
C ASP A 627 -6.58 20.94 -20.40
N LYS A 628 -6.67 19.82 -19.68
CA LYS A 628 -7.93 19.29 -19.16
C LYS A 628 -8.53 20.19 -18.09
N MET A 629 -7.71 20.70 -17.17
CA MET A 629 -8.18 21.65 -16.15
C MET A 629 -8.72 22.94 -16.81
N LYS A 630 -8.04 23.46 -17.84
CA LYS A 630 -8.53 24.62 -18.61
C LYS A 630 -9.89 24.36 -19.24
N GLU A 631 -10.10 23.19 -19.84
CA GLU A 631 -11.40 22.81 -20.40
C GLU A 631 -12.46 22.70 -19.30
N SER A 632 -12.14 22.07 -18.17
CA SER A 632 -13.04 21.90 -17.02
C SER A 632 -13.56 23.23 -16.49
N ILE A 633 -12.67 24.18 -16.16
CA ILE A 633 -13.07 25.47 -15.62
C ILE A 633 -13.65 26.42 -16.68
N GLY A 634 -13.33 26.18 -17.95
CA GLY A 634 -13.81 26.97 -19.10
C GLY A 634 -15.18 26.56 -19.61
N ALA A 635 -15.81 25.53 -19.03
CA ALA A 635 -17.15 25.11 -19.41
C ALA A 635 -18.18 26.23 -19.16
N SER A 636 -19.11 26.41 -20.10
CA SER A 636 -20.07 27.53 -20.10
C SER A 636 -21.05 27.54 -18.92
N ASP A 637 -21.12 26.45 -18.17
CA ASP A 637 -21.93 26.32 -16.97
C ASP A 637 -21.40 27.16 -15.80
N TRP A 638 -20.09 27.47 -15.81
CA TRP A 638 -19.35 28.14 -14.74
C TRP A 638 -18.82 29.50 -15.23
N ALA A 639 -18.97 30.57 -14.44
CA ALA A 639 -18.37 31.86 -14.77
C ALA A 639 -16.94 31.99 -14.22
N GLN A 640 -16.65 31.27 -13.15
CA GLN A 640 -15.36 31.25 -12.45
C GLN A 640 -15.11 29.87 -11.81
N PRO A 641 -13.85 29.53 -11.47
CA PRO A 641 -13.52 28.24 -10.85
C PRO A 641 -14.32 27.93 -9.58
N HIS A 642 -14.63 28.96 -8.77
CA HIS A 642 -15.49 28.82 -7.60
C HIS A 642 -16.88 28.21 -7.91
N ASP A 643 -17.50 28.58 -9.03
CA ASP A 643 -18.82 28.05 -9.40
C ASP A 643 -18.74 26.55 -9.71
N MET A 644 -17.66 26.13 -10.38
CA MET A 644 -17.38 24.71 -10.62
C MET A 644 -17.15 23.96 -9.30
N ALA A 645 -16.41 24.54 -8.36
CA ALA A 645 -16.17 23.94 -7.05
C ALA A 645 -17.46 23.75 -6.24
N LEU A 646 -18.35 24.74 -6.24
CA LEU A 646 -19.68 24.62 -5.62
C LEU A 646 -20.53 23.53 -6.31
N ALA A 647 -20.46 23.45 -7.64
CA ALA A 647 -21.15 22.40 -8.40
C ALA A 647 -20.56 21.01 -8.09
N THR A 648 -19.25 20.89 -7.92
CA THR A 648 -18.59 19.65 -7.50
C THR A 648 -19.11 19.19 -6.14
N GLU A 649 -19.09 20.06 -5.14
CA GLU A 649 -19.61 19.74 -3.81
C GLU A 649 -21.09 19.35 -3.84
N ARG A 650 -21.90 20.06 -4.63
CA ARG A 650 -23.35 19.84 -4.68
C ARG A 650 -23.75 18.59 -5.48
N TYR A 651 -23.22 18.42 -6.68
CA TYR A 651 -23.70 17.43 -7.65
C TYR A 651 -22.81 16.19 -7.72
N VAL A 652 -21.55 16.25 -7.27
CA VAL A 652 -20.63 15.10 -7.25
C VAL A 652 -20.48 14.57 -5.83
N HIS A 653 -20.06 15.38 -4.86
CA HIS A 653 -19.90 14.92 -3.47
C HIS A 653 -21.25 14.67 -2.80
N ASN A 654 -22.14 15.66 -2.74
CA ASN A 654 -23.34 15.56 -1.91
C ASN A 654 -24.38 14.56 -2.46
N PHE A 655 -25.03 14.88 -3.59
CA PHE A 655 -26.24 14.15 -4.02
C PHE A 655 -26.06 12.65 -4.26
N PRO A 656 -24.96 12.16 -4.87
CA PRO A 656 -24.70 10.73 -4.98
C PRO A 656 -24.66 10.01 -3.62
N HIS A 657 -23.94 10.57 -2.63
CA HIS A 657 -23.84 9.98 -1.30
C HIS A 657 -25.15 10.09 -0.50
N ALA A 658 -25.86 11.22 -0.62
CA ALA A 658 -27.17 11.41 -0.04
C ALA A 658 -28.18 10.38 -0.59
N LEU A 659 -28.20 10.17 -1.91
CA LEU A 659 -29.03 9.14 -2.56
C LEU A 659 -28.67 7.73 -2.09
N ALA A 660 -27.40 7.47 -1.78
CA ALA A 660 -26.94 6.22 -1.19
C ALA A 660 -27.29 6.07 0.30
N GLY A 661 -27.98 7.06 0.90
CA GLY A 661 -28.48 7.04 2.26
C GLY A 661 -27.42 7.25 3.34
N PHE A 662 -26.26 7.84 2.99
CA PHE A 662 -25.23 8.20 3.97
C PHE A 662 -25.57 9.49 4.73
N ARG A 663 -24.92 9.66 5.88
CA ARG A 663 -24.69 10.95 6.56
C ARG A 663 -23.23 11.34 6.43
N GLY A 664 -22.91 12.61 6.62
CA GLY A 664 -21.53 13.07 6.71
C GLY A 664 -21.32 14.54 6.33
N PRO A 665 -20.10 15.07 6.47
CA PRO A 665 -19.77 16.43 6.07
C PRO A 665 -20.11 16.69 4.60
N GLY A 666 -20.87 17.76 4.33
CA GLY A 666 -21.26 18.15 2.98
C GLY A 666 -22.35 17.28 2.33
N ILE A 667 -22.94 16.32 3.05
CA ILE A 667 -23.98 15.41 2.52
C ILE A 667 -25.35 15.79 3.10
N ASP A 668 -26.33 16.02 2.23
CA ASP A 668 -27.70 16.33 2.65
C ASP A 668 -28.35 15.11 3.33
N GLU A 669 -29.03 15.35 4.44
CA GLU A 669 -29.89 14.33 5.05
C GLU A 669 -31.23 14.22 4.31
N ILE A 670 -31.52 13.03 3.77
CA ILE A 670 -32.82 12.73 3.17
C ILE A 670 -33.74 12.17 4.26
N THR A 671 -34.52 13.05 4.88
CA THR A 671 -35.38 12.73 6.04
C THR A 671 -36.23 11.48 5.84
N GLU A 672 -36.90 11.31 4.68
CA GLU A 672 -37.77 10.15 4.44
C GLU A 672 -37.03 8.82 4.28
N VAL A 673 -35.71 8.84 4.00
CA VAL A 673 -34.85 7.66 3.95
C VAL A 673 -34.34 7.34 5.35
N HIS A 674 -33.80 8.33 6.05
CA HIS A 674 -33.21 8.12 7.38
C HIS A 674 -34.25 7.78 8.43
N GLN A 675 -35.39 8.48 8.48
CA GLN A 675 -36.48 8.16 9.40
C GLN A 675 -37.06 6.76 9.15
N TYR A 676 -37.09 6.31 7.88
CA TYR A 676 -37.52 4.94 7.57
C TYR A 676 -36.59 3.91 8.20
N GLY A 677 -35.27 4.06 8.04
CA GLY A 677 -34.28 3.18 8.67
C GLY A 677 -34.31 3.23 10.19
N GLU A 678 -34.35 4.43 10.77
CA GLU A 678 -34.39 4.65 12.22
C GLU A 678 -35.64 4.04 12.86
N ALA A 679 -36.81 4.18 12.22
CA ALA A 679 -38.06 3.57 12.68
C ALA A 679 -38.02 2.03 12.68
N LYS A 680 -37.14 1.43 11.87
CA LYS A 680 -36.85 -0.02 11.85
C LYS A 680 -35.69 -0.39 12.78
N GLY A 681 -35.06 0.59 13.42
CA GLY A 681 -33.89 0.41 14.28
C GLY A 681 -32.59 0.13 13.51
N TRP A 682 -32.53 0.44 12.22
CA TRP A 682 -31.35 0.22 11.37
C TRP A 682 -30.25 1.25 11.63
N GLU A 683 -29.00 0.84 11.44
CA GLU A 683 -27.86 1.76 11.52
C GLU A 683 -27.78 2.64 10.26
N ILE A 684 -27.64 3.95 10.45
CA ILE A 684 -27.38 4.90 9.36
C ILE A 684 -25.88 5.15 9.28
N ALA A 685 -25.27 4.75 8.17
CA ALA A 685 -23.83 4.88 7.98
C ALA A 685 -23.41 6.35 7.78
N ASN A 686 -22.30 6.73 8.41
CA ASN A 686 -21.61 7.99 8.19
C ASN A 686 -20.44 7.78 7.22
N ILE A 687 -20.24 8.70 6.27
CA ILE A 687 -19.07 8.75 5.39
C ILE A 687 -18.43 10.12 5.47
N ASP A 688 -17.12 10.13 5.69
CA ASP A 688 -16.29 11.33 5.67
C ASP A 688 -14.98 10.96 4.99
N ILE A 689 -15.01 10.99 3.66
CA ILE A 689 -13.90 10.59 2.79
C ILE A 689 -13.83 11.59 1.66
N VAL A 690 -12.64 12.13 1.41
CA VAL A 690 -12.37 12.94 0.23
C VAL A 690 -12.26 12.02 -0.99
N LYS A 691 -13.01 12.35 -2.03
CA LYS A 691 -12.95 11.65 -3.32
C LYS A 691 -11.97 12.37 -4.23
N HIS A 692 -11.22 11.61 -5.00
CA HIS A 692 -10.17 12.12 -5.87
C HIS A 692 -10.44 11.67 -7.30
N MET A 693 -10.01 12.49 -8.24
CA MET A 693 -9.96 12.08 -9.64
C MET A 693 -8.70 12.53 -10.34
N ASN A 694 -8.20 11.67 -11.22
CA ASN A 694 -7.12 11.96 -12.13
C ASN A 694 -7.70 12.21 -13.53
N ALA A 695 -7.66 13.46 -13.99
CA ALA A 695 -7.95 13.81 -15.39
C ALA A 695 -6.65 13.72 -16.20
N ASP A 696 -6.38 12.51 -16.71
CA ASP A 696 -5.17 12.09 -17.45
C ASP A 696 -5.44 10.74 -18.16
N GLN A 697 -4.43 10.04 -18.66
CA GLN A 697 -4.56 8.66 -19.13
C GLN A 697 -5.18 7.76 -18.05
N ALA A 698 -6.27 7.07 -18.39
CA ALA A 698 -6.96 6.21 -17.44
C ALA A 698 -6.16 4.93 -17.15
N ASN A 699 -6.21 4.45 -15.90
CA ASN A 699 -5.58 3.19 -15.50
C ASN A 699 -6.17 1.97 -16.22
N CYS A 700 -7.43 2.04 -16.62
CA CYS A 700 -8.12 1.00 -17.37
C CYS A 700 -9.22 1.62 -18.22
N GLY A 701 -9.47 1.05 -19.41
CA GLY A 701 -10.51 1.55 -20.31
C GLY A 701 -10.32 3.02 -20.65
N TYR A 702 -11.43 3.72 -20.88
CA TYR A 702 -11.43 5.18 -21.08
C TYR A 702 -11.65 5.95 -19.75
N GLY A 703 -12.26 5.29 -18.77
CA GLY A 703 -12.37 5.71 -17.38
C GLY A 703 -12.25 4.49 -16.47
N CYS A 704 -11.65 4.69 -15.29
CA CYS A 704 -11.32 3.61 -14.37
C CYS A 704 -11.69 3.98 -12.95
N SER A 705 -12.75 3.36 -12.42
CA SER A 705 -13.17 3.53 -11.02
C SER A 705 -12.03 3.33 -10.00
N GLY A 706 -12.14 4.03 -8.88
CA GLY A 706 -11.15 4.05 -7.81
C GLY A 706 -11.28 5.28 -6.91
N ASN A 707 -10.32 5.47 -6.01
CA ASN A 707 -10.10 6.74 -5.32
C ASN A 707 -8.58 7.00 -5.25
N PRO A 708 -7.98 7.66 -6.27
CA PRO A 708 -8.64 8.36 -7.36
C PRO A 708 -9.32 7.43 -8.39
N TYR A 709 -10.41 7.90 -9.00
CA TYR A 709 -10.80 7.37 -10.31
C TYR A 709 -10.02 8.11 -11.40
N ASP A 710 -9.77 7.45 -12.54
CA ASP A 710 -8.99 8.03 -13.64
C ASP A 710 -9.84 8.17 -14.89
N ALA A 711 -9.61 9.23 -15.67
CA ALA A 711 -10.42 9.52 -16.84
C ALA A 711 -9.63 10.25 -17.94
N TYR A 712 -9.77 9.75 -19.17
CA TYR A 712 -9.22 10.39 -20.37
C TYR A 712 -9.89 11.71 -20.76
N TRP A 713 -11.01 12.07 -20.14
CA TRP A 713 -11.74 13.31 -20.39
C TRP A 713 -11.41 14.38 -19.36
N SER A 714 -11.84 15.60 -19.65
CA SER A 714 -11.74 16.74 -18.72
C SER A 714 -12.88 16.65 -17.70
N PHE A 715 -12.57 16.87 -16.43
CA PHE A 715 -13.55 16.74 -15.34
C PHE A 715 -14.74 17.69 -15.55
N HIS A 716 -15.96 17.20 -15.30
CA HIS A 716 -17.15 18.04 -15.29
C HIS A 716 -18.10 17.63 -14.15
N PRO A 717 -18.53 18.53 -13.25
CA PRO A 717 -19.41 18.18 -12.12
C PRO A 717 -20.74 17.51 -12.52
N LEU A 718 -21.21 17.77 -13.74
CA LEU A 718 -22.41 17.16 -14.33
C LEU A 718 -22.08 16.18 -15.46
N GLY A 719 -20.81 15.84 -15.64
CA GLY A 719 -20.34 14.85 -16.61
C GLY A 719 -20.98 13.51 -16.32
N HIS A 720 -21.45 12.81 -17.37
CA HIS A 720 -21.98 11.46 -17.15
C HIS A 720 -20.88 10.51 -16.65
N GLY A 721 -19.70 10.54 -17.28
CA GLY A 721 -18.56 9.72 -16.89
C GLY A 721 -18.12 9.96 -15.45
N ASP A 722 -17.92 11.22 -15.05
CA ASP A 722 -17.47 11.54 -13.67
C ASP A 722 -18.43 11.03 -12.59
N LEU A 723 -19.73 11.24 -12.78
CA LEU A 723 -20.76 10.75 -11.87
C LEU A 723 -20.95 9.22 -11.95
N HIS A 724 -20.67 8.61 -13.10
CA HIS A 724 -20.68 7.16 -13.29
C HIS A 724 -19.55 6.50 -12.51
N GLU A 725 -18.32 6.98 -12.67
CA GLU A 725 -17.14 6.43 -11.98
C GLU A 725 -17.25 6.61 -10.46
N LEU A 726 -17.75 7.76 -10.00
CA LEU A 726 -18.08 7.94 -8.59
C LEU A 726 -19.14 6.93 -8.12
N GLY A 727 -20.18 6.71 -8.95
CA GLY A 727 -21.26 5.78 -8.69
C GLY A 727 -20.80 4.34 -8.48
N HIS A 728 -19.69 3.92 -9.09
CA HIS A 728 -19.10 2.59 -8.85
C HIS A 728 -18.65 2.40 -7.40
N GLY A 729 -18.23 3.48 -6.73
CA GLY A 729 -17.91 3.46 -5.30
C GLY A 729 -19.14 3.36 -4.38
N LEU A 730 -20.34 3.57 -4.92
CA LEU A 730 -21.60 3.58 -4.17
C LEU A 730 -22.46 2.36 -4.46
N GLU A 731 -22.44 1.83 -5.67
CA GLU A 731 -23.29 0.70 -6.06
C GLU A 731 -23.01 -0.58 -5.26
N ARG A 732 -24.02 -1.45 -5.19
CA ARG A 732 -23.93 -2.76 -4.56
C ARG A 732 -24.27 -3.82 -5.59
N GLY A 733 -23.41 -4.84 -5.72
CA GLY A 733 -23.64 -5.94 -6.65
C GLY A 733 -24.97 -6.69 -6.42
N ARG A 734 -25.51 -6.61 -5.20
CA ARG A 734 -26.82 -7.17 -4.82
C ARG A 734 -28.00 -6.47 -5.50
N PHE A 735 -27.80 -5.28 -6.06
CA PHE A 735 -28.85 -4.54 -6.78
C PHE A 735 -29.08 -5.06 -8.20
N ARG A 736 -28.22 -5.96 -8.68
CA ARG A 736 -28.31 -6.57 -10.01
C ARG A 736 -29.05 -7.90 -9.95
N PHE A 737 -30.11 -8.02 -10.75
CA PHE A 737 -30.70 -9.32 -11.05
C PHE A 737 -29.69 -10.20 -11.78
N SER A 738 -29.87 -11.52 -11.66
CA SER A 738 -28.96 -12.49 -12.27
C SER A 738 -28.78 -12.25 -13.77
N GLY A 739 -27.53 -12.25 -14.22
CA GLY A 739 -27.15 -12.05 -15.62
C GLY A 739 -27.08 -10.60 -16.10
N TRP A 740 -27.48 -9.61 -15.27
CA TRP A 740 -27.36 -8.19 -15.63
C TRP A 740 -25.91 -7.73 -15.75
N ASP A 741 -25.68 -6.83 -16.70
CA ASP A 741 -24.41 -6.12 -16.88
C ASP A 741 -24.02 -5.32 -15.63
N GLY A 742 -22.71 -5.24 -15.34
CA GLY A 742 -22.17 -4.55 -14.18
C GLY A 742 -22.63 -3.09 -14.06
N HIS A 743 -22.74 -2.37 -15.17
CA HIS A 743 -23.08 -0.94 -15.22
C HIS A 743 -24.58 -0.66 -15.09
N SER A 744 -25.42 -1.69 -14.97
CA SER A 744 -26.88 -1.55 -14.89
C SER A 744 -27.35 -0.79 -13.65
N THR A 745 -26.55 -0.70 -12.60
CA THR A 745 -26.93 -0.12 -11.29
C THR A 745 -26.16 1.12 -10.88
N THR A 746 -25.23 1.56 -11.71
CA THR A 746 -24.33 2.68 -11.42
C THR A 746 -24.92 4.02 -11.84
N ASN A 747 -25.65 4.04 -12.96
CA ASN A 747 -26.06 5.29 -13.61
C ASN A 747 -27.07 6.15 -12.82
N TYR A 748 -27.73 5.58 -11.81
CA TYR A 748 -28.75 6.28 -11.02
C TYR A 748 -28.20 7.52 -10.33
N TYR A 749 -26.96 7.46 -9.82
CA TYR A 749 -26.34 8.61 -9.15
C TYR A 749 -26.08 9.76 -10.11
N SER A 750 -25.72 9.44 -11.37
CA SER A 750 -25.59 10.44 -12.44
C SER A 750 -26.93 11.07 -12.77
N TYR A 751 -27.97 10.25 -13.00
CA TYR A 751 -29.29 10.74 -13.36
C TYR A 751 -29.94 11.57 -12.26
N PHE A 752 -29.81 11.14 -11.00
CA PHE A 752 -30.34 11.86 -9.86
C PHE A 752 -29.70 13.25 -9.74
N SER A 753 -28.37 13.33 -9.76
CA SER A 753 -27.65 14.60 -9.63
C SER A 753 -28.00 15.58 -10.75
N LYS A 754 -28.14 15.08 -11.98
CA LYS A 754 -28.61 15.86 -13.14
C LYS A 754 -30.05 16.32 -13.03
N SER A 755 -30.94 15.46 -12.51
CA SER A 755 -32.33 15.84 -12.25
C SER A 755 -32.45 16.91 -11.17
N LYS A 756 -31.57 16.87 -10.16
CA LYS A 756 -31.49 17.90 -9.12
C LYS A 756 -30.93 19.19 -9.70
N TYR A 757 -29.90 19.15 -10.54
CA TYR A 757 -29.41 20.33 -11.25
C TYR A 757 -30.50 21.03 -12.07
N TYR A 758 -31.30 20.28 -12.83
CA TYR A 758 -32.44 20.85 -13.55
C TYR A 758 -33.46 21.49 -12.62
N LYS A 759 -33.82 20.82 -11.50
CA LYS A 759 -34.75 21.37 -10.52
C LYS A 759 -34.21 22.63 -9.82
N ASP A 760 -32.91 22.66 -9.53
CA ASP A 760 -32.26 23.75 -8.80
C ASP A 760 -32.07 25.00 -9.68
N THR A 761 -31.83 24.82 -11.00
CA THR A 761 -31.38 25.89 -11.89
C THR A 761 -32.28 26.17 -13.10
N GLY A 762 -33.16 25.23 -13.45
CA GLY A 762 -33.91 25.23 -14.71
C GLY A 762 -33.07 24.92 -15.95
N LYS A 763 -31.75 24.67 -15.80
CA LYS A 763 -30.85 24.36 -16.91
C LYS A 763 -30.79 22.85 -17.17
N VAL A 764 -30.73 22.47 -18.43
CA VAL A 764 -30.68 21.07 -18.83
C VAL A 764 -29.22 20.60 -18.94
N SER A 765 -28.87 19.57 -18.17
CA SER A 765 -27.62 18.81 -18.36
C SER A 765 -27.87 17.57 -19.22
N SER A 766 -26.87 17.12 -19.98
CA SER A 766 -27.00 15.94 -20.85
C SER A 766 -27.26 14.65 -20.06
N CYS A 767 -28.47 14.09 -20.15
CA CYS A 767 -28.79 12.74 -19.67
C CYS A 767 -28.70 11.70 -20.79
N GLN A 768 -28.41 10.46 -20.44
CA GLN A 768 -28.42 9.37 -21.44
C GLN A 768 -29.84 9.14 -21.96
N GLY A 769 -29.95 8.88 -23.27
CA GLY A 769 -31.23 8.52 -23.87
C GLY A 769 -31.61 7.07 -23.53
N LEU A 770 -32.81 6.86 -22.99
CA LEU A 770 -33.34 5.54 -22.67
C LEU A 770 -34.64 5.28 -23.43
N ASP A 771 -34.77 4.13 -24.09
CA ASP A 771 -35.94 3.80 -24.95
C ASP A 771 -37.15 3.31 -24.13
N PHE A 772 -37.85 4.22 -23.45
CA PHE A 772 -39.04 3.86 -22.66
C PHE A 772 -40.16 3.27 -23.54
N LYS A 773 -40.32 3.77 -24.77
CA LYS A 773 -41.37 3.33 -25.70
C LYS A 773 -41.19 1.87 -26.11
N GLY A 774 -39.99 1.49 -26.58
CA GLY A 774 -39.71 0.12 -26.99
C GLY A 774 -39.81 -0.87 -25.82
N GLN A 775 -39.34 -0.48 -24.63
CA GLN A 775 -39.50 -1.31 -23.43
C GLN A 775 -40.98 -1.54 -23.07
N TYR A 776 -41.81 -0.49 -23.11
CA TYR A 776 -43.25 -0.60 -22.87
C TYR A 776 -43.95 -1.47 -23.92
N GLN A 777 -43.64 -1.28 -25.20
CA GLN A 777 -44.25 -2.05 -26.28
C GLN A 777 -43.94 -3.55 -26.16
N LEU A 778 -42.73 -3.92 -25.73
CA LEU A 778 -42.37 -5.31 -25.46
C LEU A 778 -43.17 -5.89 -24.28
N LEU A 779 -43.36 -5.10 -23.21
CA LEU A 779 -44.23 -5.48 -22.11
C LEU A 779 -45.69 -5.68 -22.57
N GLN A 780 -46.24 -4.79 -23.38
CA GLN A 780 -47.58 -4.95 -23.93
C GLN A 780 -47.70 -6.21 -24.80
N GLN A 781 -46.70 -6.49 -25.64
CA GLN A 781 -46.65 -7.72 -26.42
C GLN A 781 -46.63 -8.97 -25.53
N SER A 782 -45.91 -8.93 -24.41
CA SER A 782 -45.88 -10.06 -23.47
C SER A 782 -47.26 -10.41 -22.94
N ARG A 783 -48.12 -9.41 -22.71
CA ARG A 783 -49.47 -9.61 -22.17
C ARG A 783 -50.41 -10.33 -23.15
N THR A 784 -50.06 -10.42 -24.42
CA THR A 784 -50.83 -11.20 -25.41
C THR A 784 -50.40 -12.67 -25.49
N GLN A 785 -49.39 -13.09 -24.72
CA GLN A 785 -48.86 -14.46 -24.72
C GLN A 785 -49.50 -15.33 -23.64
N PRO A 786 -49.54 -16.66 -23.81
CA PRO A 786 -50.08 -17.58 -22.80
C PRO A 786 -49.32 -17.55 -21.47
N ASP A 787 -48.00 -17.35 -21.54
CA ASP A 787 -47.12 -17.15 -20.39
C ASP A 787 -46.31 -15.87 -20.60
N PRO A 788 -46.81 -14.72 -20.13
CA PRO A 788 -46.15 -13.43 -20.31
C PRO A 788 -44.77 -13.34 -19.65
N SER A 789 -44.58 -14.01 -18.51
CA SER A 789 -43.32 -14.00 -17.75
C SER A 789 -42.25 -14.80 -18.50
N ALA A 790 -42.57 -16.01 -18.96
CA ALA A 790 -41.66 -16.81 -19.78
C ALA A 790 -41.31 -16.12 -21.10
N PHE A 791 -42.26 -15.42 -21.73
CA PHE A 791 -41.99 -14.62 -22.93
C PHE A 791 -40.95 -13.52 -22.66
N MET A 792 -41.08 -12.79 -21.54
CA MET A 792 -40.13 -11.73 -21.18
C MET A 792 -38.76 -12.29 -20.82
N ALA A 793 -38.70 -13.41 -20.07
CA ALA A 793 -37.47 -14.10 -19.74
C ALA A 793 -36.70 -14.54 -21.02
N ALA A 794 -37.43 -15.03 -22.03
CA ALA A 794 -36.84 -15.44 -23.31
C ALA A 794 -36.22 -14.29 -24.12
N GLN A 795 -36.55 -13.02 -23.83
CA GLN A 795 -35.92 -11.86 -24.48
C GLN A 795 -34.49 -11.65 -24.02
N ASN A 796 -34.10 -12.21 -22.87
CA ASN A 796 -32.75 -12.13 -22.30
C ASN A 796 -32.17 -10.70 -22.26
N GLN A 797 -33.01 -9.72 -21.90
CA GLN A 797 -32.63 -8.30 -21.86
C GLN A 797 -31.85 -8.00 -20.57
N THR A 798 -30.53 -8.10 -20.65
CA THR A 798 -29.63 -7.94 -19.49
C THR A 798 -28.67 -6.75 -19.59
N GLY A 799 -28.76 -5.96 -20.66
CA GLY A 799 -27.91 -4.79 -20.87
C GLY A 799 -28.19 -3.63 -19.90
N TRP A 800 -27.18 -2.78 -19.67
CA TRP A 800 -27.22 -1.71 -18.67
C TRP A 800 -28.42 -0.77 -18.82
N SER A 801 -28.78 -0.38 -20.06
CA SER A 801 -29.85 0.59 -20.31
C SER A 801 -31.23 -0.01 -20.07
N TRP A 802 -31.37 -1.33 -20.23
CA TRP A 802 -32.61 -2.05 -19.92
C TRP A 802 -32.81 -2.12 -18.41
N GLY A 803 -31.79 -2.57 -17.68
CA GLY A 803 -31.84 -2.67 -16.22
C GLY A 803 -32.07 -1.33 -15.54
N ALA A 804 -31.40 -0.27 -16.02
CA ALA A 804 -31.58 1.08 -15.50
C ALA A 804 -33.02 1.58 -15.61
N ARG A 805 -33.69 1.32 -16.75
CA ARG A 805 -35.10 1.70 -16.95
C ARG A 805 -36.04 0.96 -15.99
N ILE A 806 -35.80 -0.32 -15.71
CA ILE A 806 -36.63 -1.09 -14.76
C ILE A 806 -36.60 -0.45 -13.37
N TYR A 807 -35.42 -0.06 -12.89
CA TYR A 807 -35.30 0.67 -11.62
C TYR A 807 -35.94 2.05 -11.65
N ILE A 808 -35.75 2.82 -12.72
CA ILE A 808 -36.42 4.12 -12.88
C ILE A 808 -37.95 3.95 -12.82
N GLN A 809 -38.50 2.91 -13.45
CA GLN A 809 -39.93 2.60 -13.39
C GLN A 809 -40.39 2.22 -11.97
N MET A 810 -39.60 1.41 -11.24
CA MET A 810 -39.88 1.12 -9.82
C MET A 810 -39.87 2.39 -8.96
N MET A 811 -38.92 3.29 -9.20
CA MET A 811 -38.83 4.57 -8.50
C MET A 811 -40.05 5.46 -8.79
N MET A 812 -40.38 5.65 -10.08
CA MET A 812 -41.55 6.43 -10.49
C MET A 812 -42.84 5.86 -9.89
N LEU A 813 -42.98 4.53 -9.85
CA LEU A 813 -44.16 3.89 -9.31
C LEU A 813 -44.25 4.00 -7.78
N ALA A 814 -43.14 3.89 -7.06
CA ALA A 814 -43.11 4.13 -5.62
C ALA A 814 -43.54 5.57 -5.25
N GLU A 815 -43.16 6.56 -6.05
CA GLU A 815 -43.63 7.95 -5.92
C GLU A 815 -45.14 8.05 -6.15
N GLN A 816 -45.63 7.53 -7.26
CA GLN A 816 -47.05 7.61 -7.62
C GLN A 816 -47.95 6.86 -6.64
N GLN A 817 -47.47 5.77 -6.05
CA GLN A 817 -48.17 5.00 -5.02
C GLN A 817 -48.18 5.69 -3.64
N GLY A 818 -47.54 6.85 -3.51
CA GLY A 818 -47.44 7.60 -2.26
C GLY A 818 -46.57 6.93 -1.19
N VAL A 819 -45.73 5.97 -1.59
CA VAL A 819 -44.78 5.30 -0.68
C VAL A 819 -43.61 6.25 -0.37
N LEU A 820 -43.18 7.01 -1.37
CA LEU A 820 -42.07 7.95 -1.29
C LEU A 820 -42.51 9.32 -1.82
N ASN A 821 -42.01 10.42 -1.23
CA ASN A 821 -42.27 11.75 -1.81
C ASN A 821 -41.43 11.98 -3.08
N SER A 822 -40.29 11.30 -3.19
CA SER A 822 -39.46 11.28 -4.39
C SER A 822 -39.05 9.84 -4.68
N GLY A 823 -39.40 9.36 -5.87
CA GLY A 823 -39.17 7.97 -6.28
C GLY A 823 -37.70 7.56 -6.19
N TRP A 824 -36.77 8.50 -6.45
CA TRP A 824 -35.32 8.28 -6.34
C TRP A 824 -34.90 7.71 -4.98
N HIS A 825 -35.60 8.09 -3.90
CA HIS A 825 -35.26 7.71 -2.54
C HIS A 825 -35.50 6.21 -2.26
N LEU A 826 -36.12 5.48 -3.19
CA LEU A 826 -36.16 4.02 -3.16
C LEU A 826 -34.75 3.43 -3.09
N LEU A 827 -33.79 4.04 -3.82
CA LEU A 827 -32.40 3.60 -3.81
C LEU A 827 -31.77 3.80 -2.43
N GLY A 828 -32.07 4.92 -1.76
CA GLY A 828 -31.62 5.20 -0.40
C GLY A 828 -32.12 4.17 0.60
N ARG A 829 -33.42 3.84 0.57
CA ARG A 829 -33.97 2.78 1.44
C ARG A 829 -33.39 1.40 1.12
N LEU A 830 -33.18 1.09 -0.17
CA LEU A 830 -32.55 -0.16 -0.60
C LEU A 830 -31.10 -0.29 -0.12
N HIS A 831 -30.37 0.81 -0.08
CA HIS A 831 -29.03 0.89 0.52
C HIS A 831 -29.03 0.63 2.02
N LEU A 832 -29.97 1.23 2.76
CA LEU A 832 -30.07 1.01 4.20
C LEU A 832 -30.34 -0.46 4.54
N ILE A 833 -31.31 -1.10 3.85
CA ILE A 833 -31.61 -2.52 4.10
C ILE A 833 -30.46 -3.44 3.69
N GLU A 834 -29.70 -3.10 2.65
CA GLU A 834 -28.53 -3.88 2.21
C GLU A 834 -27.41 -3.88 3.25
N ARG A 835 -27.10 -2.69 3.80
CA ARG A 835 -26.11 -2.54 4.87
C ARG A 835 -26.55 -3.26 6.14
N GLU A 836 -27.80 -3.07 6.55
CA GLU A 836 -28.34 -3.75 7.72
C GLU A 836 -28.36 -5.27 7.52
N PHE A 837 -28.77 -5.77 6.34
CA PHE A 837 -28.72 -7.20 6.02
C PHE A 837 -27.31 -7.77 6.17
N ASN A 838 -26.28 -7.07 5.67
CA ASN A 838 -24.90 -7.53 5.83
C ASN A 838 -24.42 -7.49 7.29
N ARG A 839 -24.81 -6.46 8.06
CA ARG A 839 -24.51 -6.36 9.50
C ARG A 839 -25.12 -7.52 10.28
N LEU A 840 -26.41 -7.79 10.08
CA LEU A 840 -27.14 -8.83 10.80
C LEU A 840 -26.59 -10.24 10.50
N LYS A 841 -26.10 -10.50 9.27
CA LYS A 841 -25.46 -11.78 8.91
C LYS A 841 -24.13 -12.05 9.63
N GLY A 842 -23.58 -11.07 10.34
CA GLY A 842 -22.32 -11.20 11.09
C GLY A 842 -22.37 -12.22 12.23
N GLY A 843 -23.56 -12.57 12.75
CA GLY A 843 -23.70 -13.57 13.81
C GLY A 843 -25.13 -14.12 13.94
N ASP A 844 -25.26 -15.36 14.43
CA ASP A 844 -26.56 -16.04 14.54
C ASP A 844 -27.51 -15.37 15.53
N GLU A 845 -26.98 -14.90 16.66
CA GLU A 845 -27.75 -14.16 17.68
C GLU A 845 -28.35 -12.89 17.08
N LEU A 846 -27.50 -12.03 16.53
CA LEU A 846 -27.91 -10.78 15.90
C LEU A 846 -28.90 -11.03 14.75
N TRP A 847 -28.69 -12.05 13.92
CA TRP A 847 -29.62 -12.43 12.86
C TRP A 847 -30.98 -12.83 13.43
N ASN A 848 -31.03 -13.74 14.40
CA ASN A 848 -32.27 -14.27 14.94
C ASN A 848 -33.12 -13.20 15.63
N ASP A 849 -32.47 -12.27 16.34
CA ASP A 849 -33.14 -11.19 17.04
C ASP A 849 -33.74 -10.15 16.07
N ARG A 850 -33.09 -9.93 14.92
CA ARG A 850 -33.35 -8.74 14.09
C ARG A 850 -33.81 -9.04 12.67
N LYS A 851 -33.79 -10.27 12.18
CA LYS A 851 -34.19 -10.63 10.80
C LYS A 851 -35.61 -10.15 10.40
N GLY A 852 -36.53 -10.04 11.36
CA GLY A 852 -37.85 -9.47 11.10
C GLY A 852 -37.83 -7.97 10.76
N SER A 853 -36.86 -7.22 11.30
CA SER A 853 -36.70 -5.78 11.03
C SER A 853 -36.29 -5.47 9.59
N ILE A 854 -35.82 -6.46 8.84
CA ILE A 854 -35.41 -6.37 7.43
C ILE A 854 -36.27 -7.24 6.50
N GLY A 855 -37.36 -7.83 7.00
CA GLY A 855 -38.29 -8.62 6.17
C GLY A 855 -37.88 -10.06 5.87
N PHE A 856 -36.95 -10.65 6.65
CA PHE A 856 -36.42 -12.01 6.44
C PHE A 856 -36.78 -12.97 7.58
N SER A 857 -37.95 -12.81 8.22
CA SER A 857 -38.38 -13.60 9.39
C SER A 857 -38.27 -15.12 9.24
N ASP A 858 -38.51 -15.67 8.05
CA ASP A 858 -38.54 -17.11 7.76
C ASP A 858 -37.19 -17.66 7.29
N TYR A 859 -36.16 -16.80 7.22
CA TYR A 859 -34.80 -17.19 6.85
C TYR A 859 -33.94 -17.45 8.08
N THR A 860 -33.18 -18.54 8.05
CA THR A 860 -32.02 -18.74 8.93
C THR A 860 -30.84 -17.91 8.42
N ARG A 861 -29.82 -17.70 9.26
CA ARG A 861 -28.62 -16.96 8.85
C ARG A 861 -27.91 -17.64 7.66
N GLN A 862 -27.79 -18.97 7.71
CA GLN A 862 -27.15 -19.73 6.64
C GLN A 862 -27.90 -19.56 5.31
N GLU A 863 -29.24 -19.64 5.32
CA GLU A 863 -30.03 -19.40 4.11
C GLU A 863 -29.89 -17.96 3.60
N ALA A 864 -29.69 -16.97 4.48
CA ALA A 864 -29.42 -15.60 4.08
C ALA A 864 -28.00 -15.39 3.53
N VAL A 865 -27.04 -16.22 3.93
CA VAL A 865 -25.70 -16.27 3.32
C VAL A 865 -25.80 -16.84 1.90
N ASP A 866 -26.61 -17.89 1.73
CA ASP A 866 -26.74 -18.63 0.47
C ASP A 866 -27.81 -18.06 -0.49
N ILE A 867 -28.50 -16.99 -0.09
CA ILE A 867 -29.60 -16.42 -0.87
C ILE A 867 -29.12 -15.87 -2.22
N THR A 868 -29.89 -16.12 -3.28
CA THR A 868 -29.63 -15.55 -4.60
C THR A 868 -29.94 -14.05 -4.62
N ASN A 869 -29.31 -13.31 -5.54
CA ASN A 869 -29.62 -11.89 -5.72
C ASN A 869 -31.10 -11.66 -6.07
N ASN A 870 -31.69 -12.51 -6.91
CA ASN A 870 -33.09 -12.37 -7.32
C ASN A 870 -34.03 -12.50 -6.12
N ASP A 871 -33.87 -13.54 -5.31
CA ASP A 871 -34.71 -13.77 -4.13
C ASP A 871 -34.53 -12.66 -3.10
N TRP A 872 -33.29 -12.21 -2.88
CA TRP A 872 -33.02 -11.08 -2.00
C TRP A 872 -33.70 -9.81 -2.50
N LEU A 873 -33.58 -9.51 -3.80
CA LEU A 873 -34.18 -8.31 -4.40
C LEU A 873 -35.70 -8.33 -4.32
N LEU A 874 -36.34 -9.48 -4.55
CA LEU A 874 -37.79 -9.61 -4.38
C LEU A 874 -38.22 -9.22 -2.96
N ILE A 875 -37.56 -9.78 -1.95
CA ILE A 875 -37.89 -9.52 -0.54
C ILE A 875 -37.56 -8.07 -0.17
N ALA A 876 -36.34 -7.63 -0.45
CA ALA A 876 -35.85 -6.31 -0.08
C ALA A 876 -36.65 -5.20 -0.75
N LEU A 877 -36.87 -5.26 -2.08
CA LEU A 877 -37.68 -4.29 -2.80
C LEU A 877 -39.13 -4.29 -2.30
N SER A 878 -39.71 -5.47 -2.02
CA SER A 878 -41.06 -5.51 -1.44
C SER A 878 -41.12 -4.81 -0.08
N TYR A 879 -40.12 -5.05 0.76
CA TYR A 879 -40.04 -4.48 2.10
C TYR A 879 -39.86 -2.96 2.05
N VAL A 880 -38.90 -2.44 1.29
CA VAL A 880 -38.58 -1.01 1.27
C VAL A 880 -39.54 -0.17 0.44
N ALA A 881 -40.21 -0.77 -0.55
CA ALA A 881 -41.29 -0.14 -1.31
C ALA A 881 -42.66 -0.33 -0.64
N GLU A 882 -42.75 -1.07 0.47
CA GLU A 882 -44.00 -1.34 1.20
C GLU A 882 -45.13 -1.85 0.29
N ARG A 883 -44.76 -2.64 -0.72
CA ARG A 883 -45.64 -3.23 -1.71
C ARG A 883 -45.18 -4.65 -2.02
N ASN A 884 -46.10 -5.56 -2.29
CA ASN A 884 -45.74 -6.88 -2.77
C ASN A 884 -45.27 -6.77 -4.23
N MET A 885 -43.96 -6.93 -4.46
CA MET A 885 -43.32 -6.79 -5.78
C MET A 885 -43.36 -8.08 -6.61
N THR A 886 -43.95 -9.17 -6.10
CA THR A 886 -43.91 -10.49 -6.75
C THR A 886 -44.46 -10.43 -8.18
N GLN A 887 -45.67 -9.89 -8.36
CA GLN A 887 -46.30 -9.79 -9.69
C GLN A 887 -45.62 -8.74 -10.57
N TYR A 888 -45.15 -7.65 -9.98
CA TYR A 888 -44.47 -6.59 -10.71
C TYR A 888 -43.12 -7.06 -11.26
N LEU A 889 -42.32 -7.79 -10.49
CA LEU A 889 -41.04 -8.32 -10.96
C LEU A 889 -41.22 -9.52 -11.91
N ASP A 890 -42.26 -10.33 -11.72
CA ASP A 890 -42.65 -11.39 -12.67
C ASP A 890 -43.05 -10.81 -14.04
N MET A 891 -43.66 -9.63 -14.09
CA MET A 891 -43.95 -8.91 -15.34
C MET A 891 -42.70 -8.71 -16.20
N TRP A 892 -41.52 -8.58 -15.59
CA TRP A 892 -40.23 -8.42 -16.26
C TRP A 892 -39.54 -9.74 -16.63
N GLY A 893 -40.15 -10.89 -16.31
CA GLY A 893 -39.58 -12.22 -16.56
C GLY A 893 -38.59 -12.69 -15.49
N PHE A 894 -38.60 -12.09 -14.30
CA PHE A 894 -37.76 -12.56 -13.19
C PHE A 894 -38.40 -13.73 -12.45
N SER A 895 -37.59 -14.75 -12.17
CA SER A 895 -37.99 -15.92 -11.39
C SER A 895 -37.41 -15.89 -9.97
N PHE A 896 -38.18 -16.46 -9.05
CA PHE A 896 -37.90 -16.46 -7.60
C PHE A 896 -38.27 -17.81 -7.00
N SER A 897 -37.57 -18.20 -5.94
CA SER A 897 -37.90 -19.41 -5.19
C SER A 897 -39.25 -19.29 -4.47
N ASP A 898 -39.89 -20.44 -4.22
CA ASP A 898 -41.14 -20.48 -3.47
C ASP A 898 -40.98 -19.92 -2.05
N LYS A 899 -39.80 -20.13 -1.45
CA LYS A 899 -39.48 -19.58 -0.12
C LYS A 899 -39.47 -18.05 -0.13
N ALA A 900 -38.86 -17.42 -1.14
CA ALA A 900 -38.87 -15.95 -1.24
C ALA A 900 -40.28 -15.39 -1.45
N LYS A 901 -41.09 -16.04 -2.29
CA LYS A 901 -42.51 -15.68 -2.51
C LYS A 901 -43.36 -15.82 -1.25
N GLN A 902 -43.14 -16.89 -0.47
CA GLN A 902 -43.80 -17.11 0.82
C GLN A 902 -43.40 -16.03 1.84
N GLN A 903 -42.11 -15.68 1.91
CA GLN A 903 -41.62 -14.61 2.77
C GLN A 903 -42.29 -13.26 2.44
N VAL A 904 -42.42 -12.89 1.16
CA VAL A 904 -43.12 -11.66 0.76
C VAL A 904 -44.61 -11.74 1.09
N THR A 905 -45.24 -12.89 0.90
CA THR A 905 -46.66 -13.09 1.27
C THR A 905 -46.87 -12.88 2.77
N ALA A 906 -45.95 -13.36 3.61
CA ALA A 906 -46.00 -13.18 5.06
C ALA A 906 -45.93 -11.70 5.49
N LEU A 907 -45.34 -10.81 4.68
CA LEU A 907 -45.31 -9.37 4.95
C LEU A 907 -46.69 -8.69 4.82
N SER A 908 -47.69 -9.36 4.22
CA SER A 908 -49.08 -8.87 4.10
C SER A 908 -49.20 -7.49 3.42
N LEU A 909 -48.35 -7.22 2.43
CA LEU A 909 -48.31 -5.96 1.69
C LEU A 909 -49.34 -5.91 0.55
N SER A 910 -49.85 -4.73 0.22
CA SER A 910 -50.65 -4.52 -1.00
C SER A 910 -49.81 -4.75 -2.25
N ASN A 911 -50.39 -5.35 -3.29
CA ASN A 911 -49.68 -5.60 -4.55
C ASN A 911 -49.22 -4.31 -5.20
N MET A 912 -48.00 -4.32 -5.73
CA MET A 912 -47.53 -3.26 -6.63
C MET A 912 -48.30 -3.36 -7.96
N PRO A 913 -48.95 -2.29 -8.44
CA PRO A 913 -49.72 -2.34 -9.67
C PRO A 913 -48.82 -2.54 -10.90
N LEU A 914 -49.38 -3.15 -11.95
CA LEU A 914 -48.69 -3.36 -13.23
C LEU A 914 -48.81 -2.10 -14.10
N THR A 915 -48.18 -1.02 -13.63
CA THR A 915 -48.18 0.30 -14.26
C THR A 915 -46.79 0.63 -14.78
N TYR A 916 -46.72 1.27 -15.94
CA TYR A 916 -45.52 1.82 -16.56
C TYR A 916 -45.67 3.33 -16.77
N PHE A 917 -44.58 4.09 -16.74
CA PHE A 917 -44.59 5.53 -16.99
C PHE A 917 -44.01 5.86 -18.35
N ALA A 918 -44.79 6.57 -19.16
CA ALA A 918 -44.30 7.17 -20.38
C ALA A 918 -43.38 8.36 -20.09
N SER A 919 -42.22 8.34 -20.73
CA SER A 919 -41.23 9.41 -20.73
C SER A 919 -40.60 9.47 -22.12
N SER A 920 -40.27 10.67 -22.59
CA SER A 920 -39.31 10.86 -23.67
C SER A 920 -37.95 10.28 -23.27
N ASN A 921 -37.05 10.11 -24.24
CA ASN A 921 -35.77 9.43 -23.99
C ASN A 921 -34.93 10.05 -22.87
N GLN A 922 -35.11 11.33 -22.56
CA GLN A 922 -34.41 12.05 -21.49
C GLN A 922 -35.34 12.70 -20.45
N GLY A 923 -36.67 12.66 -20.67
CA GLY A 923 -37.67 13.30 -19.82
C GLY A 923 -37.65 12.84 -18.36
N TYR A 924 -37.21 11.60 -18.11
CA TYR A 924 -37.04 11.03 -16.77
C TYR A 924 -36.01 11.78 -15.90
N CYS A 925 -35.07 12.49 -16.51
CA CYS A 925 -34.14 13.37 -15.80
C CYS A 925 -34.70 14.78 -15.59
N LEU A 926 -35.85 15.11 -16.17
CA LEU A 926 -36.42 16.45 -16.22
C LEU A 926 -37.78 16.46 -15.50
N ASP A 927 -38.81 16.98 -16.15
CA ASP A 927 -40.16 17.18 -15.60
C ASP A 927 -41.14 16.04 -15.92
N GLU A 928 -40.75 15.02 -16.68
CA GLU A 928 -41.61 13.87 -17.03
C GLU A 928 -41.57 12.73 -15.99
N PHE A 929 -40.72 12.83 -14.96
CA PHE A 929 -40.59 11.79 -13.92
C PHE A 929 -41.93 11.53 -13.21
N ALA A 930 -42.40 10.29 -13.27
CA ALA A 930 -43.64 9.81 -12.66
C ALA A 930 -44.94 10.55 -13.08
N LYS A 931 -44.99 11.16 -14.28
CA LYS A 931 -46.14 11.99 -14.71
C LYS A 931 -47.22 11.25 -15.50
N THR A 932 -46.83 10.33 -16.39
CA THR A 932 -47.75 9.75 -17.38
C THR A 932 -47.88 8.23 -17.19
N PRO A 933 -48.69 7.76 -16.23
CA PRO A 933 -48.88 6.34 -15.98
C PRO A 933 -49.68 5.67 -17.11
N LEU A 934 -49.37 4.40 -17.37
CA LEU A 934 -49.94 3.53 -18.38
C LEU A 934 -50.14 2.15 -17.79
N ASP A 935 -51.27 1.52 -18.09
CA ASP A 935 -51.51 0.14 -17.72
C ASP A 935 -50.70 -0.81 -18.61
N VAL A 936 -50.17 -1.88 -18.02
CA VAL A 936 -49.53 -2.99 -18.74
C VAL A 936 -50.54 -4.13 -18.89
N ASP A 937 -51.48 -3.94 -19.81
CA ASP A 937 -52.68 -4.75 -20.01
C ASP A 937 -52.75 -5.45 -21.39
N GLY A 938 -51.79 -5.18 -22.28
CA GLY A 938 -51.75 -5.67 -23.65
C GLY A 938 -52.62 -4.89 -24.65
N THR A 939 -53.29 -3.81 -24.25
CA THR A 939 -54.17 -3.01 -25.13
C THR A 939 -53.93 -1.50 -25.08
N THR A 940 -53.46 -0.98 -23.95
CA THR A 940 -53.12 0.43 -23.76
C THR A 940 -51.98 0.85 -24.70
N ILE A 941 -52.14 1.99 -25.37
CA ILE A 941 -51.20 2.49 -26.38
C ILE A 941 -50.23 3.52 -25.78
N TRP A 942 -49.06 3.64 -26.39
CA TRP A 942 -48.06 4.65 -26.01
C TRP A 942 -48.57 6.07 -26.32
N PRO A 943 -48.56 7.02 -25.36
CA PRO A 943 -49.23 8.32 -25.48
C PRO A 943 -48.34 9.45 -26.01
N LEU A 944 -47.01 9.29 -26.03
CA LEU A 944 -46.07 10.33 -26.46
C LEU A 944 -45.71 10.14 -27.95
N ASN A 945 -45.66 11.25 -28.69
CA ASN A 945 -45.32 11.20 -30.12
C ASN A 945 -43.83 10.93 -30.35
#